data_AF-A0A7K3LUJ8-F1
#
_entry.id   AF-A0A7K3LUJ8-F1
#
_cell.length_a   1.000
_cell.length_b   1.000
_cell.length_c   1.000
_cell.angle_alpha   90.00
_cell.angle_beta   90.00
_cell.angle_gamma   90.00
#
_symmetry.space_group_name_H-M   'P 1'
#
loop_
_entity.id
_entity.type
_entity.pdbx_description
1 polymer ?
#
loop_
_entity_poly.entity_id
_entity_poly.type
_entity_poly.pdbx_seq_one_letter_code
_entity_poly.pdbx_strand_id
1 'polypeptide(L)'
;MTDWFHRTVIDPGRLPLFLFLVAFILTFLFIRFSVRMIRAEVSWWPGNVTPGGLHLHHEFFGVIMMALSGFGLIAVARYDAPIADAVLASIFGIGCALVLDEFALILHLRDVYWEEEGRSSVDAVFVAIAIGGLFLVGLRPLDISAAVGDWQHTADPSERIGVVIGVAVNVLLAVITLAKGKLWTGLVGMFLPFLLLFGAIRVARPASPWSRWFYGSREAKYEKAVAREVRYRVPLIRWKIVVQETLAGRFGVPDKPPALPPQLPASDTTAPKAVAPNAIATAIRWRRTRRALHVAPTWRLPAVLIVLAIITAILCITLDESVGLDVDSGTLATVLGVIAGAMATLTGLVFTAVTLAMQFGASQISVRVIPRLQREPTMRWSIGFFLATFVFSVMVAMDLALSEPEDATPGISTAIAAVLTVVSAFLFLALVAKVGTVLNSAQLLRWIAADGRGAIRREYPDVHDVPTASPLEESAESPDEHDESDEQPRTVIPLRETASRGRVLLAVNIPRLQALAVRWDVRFELLVAVGDYVPHHVGVIAVTGPGQDRVAIPKVLRCLFFGDTHQPSVSPSAALQSISDIALKAISSAGNDPSSVVLALDHTEDLLLMLAPRVRADVVGRQATLVDGYRRTWGDYVAIGTDEIRRHSRNQAQVQRRLRALYGTLLEQCSYDQQPPIVERIQALDEQIETEWTVPLDRRLASAPDRQGSGSERGSTLA
;
A
#
# COMPACT_ATOMS: atom_id res chain seq x y z
N MET A 1 47.32 23.63 14.18
CA MET A 1 46.25 23.53 13.17
C MET A 1 46.81 23.15 11.81
N THR A 2 47.91 23.78 11.35
CA THR A 2 48.60 23.48 10.09
C THR A 2 49.03 22.01 9.97
N ASP A 3 49.72 21.44 10.97
CA ASP A 3 50.14 20.03 10.93
C ASP A 3 48.97 19.02 10.87
N TRP A 4 47.87 19.33 11.55
CA TRP A 4 46.67 18.49 11.51
C TRP A 4 45.98 18.56 10.15
N PHE A 5 45.92 19.75 9.55
CA PHE A 5 45.32 19.96 8.23
C PHE A 5 46.11 19.25 7.14
N HIS A 6 47.45 19.32 7.20
CA HIS A 6 48.30 18.57 6.28
C HIS A 6 48.07 17.06 6.40
N ARG A 7 48.20 16.50 7.61
CA ARG A 7 48.08 15.04 7.85
C ARG A 7 46.69 14.45 7.59
N THR A 8 45.63 15.23 7.81
CA THR A 8 44.25 14.71 7.79
C THR A 8 43.51 15.03 6.49
N VAL A 9 43.86 16.14 5.82
CA VAL A 9 43.13 16.65 4.66
C VAL A 9 43.97 16.63 3.39
N ILE A 10 45.21 17.12 3.44
CA ILE A 10 46.07 17.22 2.26
C ILE A 10 46.71 15.88 1.92
N ASP A 11 47.44 15.27 2.86
CA ASP A 11 48.19 14.03 2.64
C ASP A 11 47.28 12.86 2.21
N PRO A 12 46.04 12.72 2.71
CA PRO A 12 45.12 11.67 2.27
C PRO A 12 44.33 12.01 0.99
N GLY A 13 44.64 13.10 0.29
CA GLY A 13 43.96 13.51 -0.94
C GLY A 13 42.52 14.02 -0.76
N ARG A 14 42.14 14.43 0.45
CA ARG A 14 40.75 14.85 0.79
C ARG A 14 40.50 16.34 0.60
N LEU A 15 41.46 17.08 0.03
CA LEU A 15 41.36 18.52 -0.21
C LEU A 15 40.12 18.91 -1.04
N PRO A 16 39.76 18.21 -2.14
CA PRO A 16 38.53 18.53 -2.88
C PRO A 16 37.25 18.36 -2.04
N LEU A 17 37.19 17.31 -1.21
CA LEU A 17 36.05 17.06 -0.33
C LEU A 17 35.94 18.11 0.79
N PHE A 18 37.07 18.57 1.33
CA PHE A 18 37.11 19.66 2.29
C PHE A 18 36.55 20.95 1.68
N LEU A 19 37.00 21.32 0.47
CA LEU A 19 36.56 22.52 -0.22
C LEU A 19 35.10 22.43 -0.65
N PHE A 20 34.62 21.25 -1.08
CA PHE A 20 33.20 20.97 -1.27
C PHE A 20 32.39 21.30 -0.01
N LEU A 21 32.80 20.79 1.16
CA LEU A 21 32.06 20.98 2.42
C LEU A 21 32.06 22.44 2.86
N VAL A 22 33.20 23.14 2.72
CA VAL A 22 33.31 24.57 3.05
C VAL A 22 32.42 25.39 2.12
N ALA A 23 32.51 25.18 0.81
CA ALA A 23 31.70 25.89 -0.17
C ALA A 23 30.20 25.64 0.06
N PHE A 24 29.82 24.39 0.33
CA PHE A 24 28.45 24.00 0.66
C PHE A 24 27.91 24.75 1.89
N ILE A 25 28.67 24.76 3.00
CA ILE A 25 28.26 25.44 4.25
C ILE A 25 28.13 26.95 4.03
N LEU A 26 29.13 27.57 3.39
CA LEU A 26 29.14 29.02 3.15
C LEU A 26 27.99 29.45 2.24
N THR A 27 27.74 28.72 1.15
CA THR A 27 26.63 28.99 0.24
C THR A 27 25.28 28.83 0.92
N PHE A 28 25.08 27.77 1.71
CA PHE A 28 23.83 27.57 2.43
C PHE A 28 23.56 28.72 3.42
N LEU A 29 24.57 29.12 4.21
CA LEU A 29 24.45 30.26 5.13
C LEU A 29 24.18 31.57 4.38
N PHE A 30 24.85 31.77 3.24
CA PHE A 30 24.65 32.95 2.39
C PHE A 30 23.22 33.04 1.84
N ILE A 31 22.66 31.95 1.31
CA ILE A 31 21.31 31.95 0.75
C ILE A 31 20.26 32.11 1.85
N ARG A 32 20.45 31.49 3.02
CA ARG A 32 19.56 31.71 4.18
C ARG A 32 19.61 33.16 4.66
N PHE A 33 20.80 33.75 4.70
CA PHE A 33 20.96 35.17 4.97
C PHE A 33 20.23 36.01 3.93
N SER A 34 20.42 35.73 2.63
CA SER A 34 19.74 36.41 1.53
C SER A 34 18.20 36.39 1.67
N VAL A 35 17.62 35.21 1.88
CA VAL A 35 16.16 35.04 2.08
C VAL A 35 15.67 35.81 3.30
N ARG A 36 16.45 35.83 4.39
CA ARG A 36 16.13 36.60 5.60
C ARG A 36 16.13 38.11 5.32
N MET A 37 17.10 38.60 4.55
CA MET A 37 17.21 40.01 4.19
C MET A 37 16.09 40.45 3.25
N ILE A 38 15.67 39.58 2.33
CA ILE A 38 14.52 39.80 1.44
C ILE A 38 13.22 39.87 2.25
N ARG A 39 12.99 38.93 3.18
CA ARG A 39 11.81 38.94 4.06
C ARG A 39 11.78 40.12 5.04
N ALA A 40 12.95 40.65 5.40
CA ALA A 40 13.07 41.83 6.25
C ALA A 40 12.98 43.16 5.47
N GLU A 41 12.71 43.11 4.16
CA GLU A 41 12.56 44.28 3.26
C GLU A 41 13.73 45.27 3.35
N VAL A 42 14.95 44.74 3.46
CA VAL A 42 16.13 45.57 3.67
C VAL A 42 16.58 46.23 2.37
N SER A 43 16.62 47.56 2.36
CA SER A 43 16.79 48.40 1.16
C SER A 43 18.12 48.27 0.41
N TRP A 44 19.18 47.74 1.02
CA TRP A 44 20.50 47.56 0.39
C TRP A 44 20.69 46.20 -0.28
N TRP A 45 19.74 45.26 -0.12
CA TRP A 45 19.85 43.92 -0.69
C TRP A 45 19.15 43.83 -2.07
N PRO A 46 19.75 43.22 -3.11
CA PRO A 46 19.29 43.28 -4.51
C PRO A 46 17.94 42.63 -4.82
N GLY A 47 17.19 42.16 -3.82
CA GLY A 47 15.85 41.59 -4.00
C GLY A 47 15.81 40.32 -4.83
N ASN A 48 14.63 39.98 -5.36
CA ASN A 48 14.42 38.79 -6.19
C ASN A 48 14.86 39.02 -7.65
N VAL A 49 15.43 38.00 -8.27
CA VAL A 49 15.84 38.02 -9.68
C VAL A 49 14.68 37.56 -10.57
N THR A 50 14.09 38.47 -11.35
CA THR A 50 12.98 38.18 -12.29
C THR A 50 13.25 38.73 -13.69
N PRO A 51 13.97 38.01 -14.56
CA PRO A 51 14.13 38.39 -15.95
C PRO A 51 12.82 38.11 -16.71
N GLY A 52 12.13 39.15 -17.18
CA GLY A 52 10.97 39.01 -18.07
C GLY A 52 9.69 38.41 -17.45
N GLY A 53 9.53 38.47 -16.12
CA GLY A 53 8.35 37.94 -15.41
C GLY A 53 8.39 36.44 -15.07
N LEU A 54 9.47 35.73 -15.43
CA LEU A 54 9.71 34.35 -15.01
C LEU A 54 10.52 34.33 -13.70
N HIS A 55 9.94 33.77 -12.63
CA HIS A 55 10.63 33.56 -11.36
C HIS A 55 11.49 32.29 -11.46
N LEU A 56 12.80 32.43 -11.61
CA LEU A 56 13.74 31.30 -11.54
C LEU A 56 14.12 31.04 -10.09
N HIS A 57 13.76 29.87 -9.57
CA HIS A 57 14.24 29.42 -8.25
C HIS A 57 15.75 29.22 -8.27
N HIS A 58 16.42 29.55 -7.17
CA HIS A 58 17.88 29.41 -7.09
C HIS A 58 18.35 27.94 -7.19
N GLU A 59 17.45 26.98 -6.96
CA GLU A 59 17.61 25.56 -7.27
C GLU A 59 18.04 25.32 -8.72
N PHE A 60 17.47 26.04 -9.69
CA PHE A 60 17.78 25.87 -11.12
C PHE A 60 19.27 26.09 -11.41
N PHE A 61 19.87 27.14 -10.83
CA PHE A 61 21.30 27.39 -10.93
C PHE A 61 22.11 26.29 -10.22
N GLY A 62 21.60 25.79 -9.10
CA GLY A 62 22.20 24.69 -8.37
C GLY A 62 22.30 23.40 -9.21
N VAL A 63 21.22 23.03 -9.91
CA VAL A 63 21.19 21.87 -10.82
C VAL A 63 22.21 22.02 -11.95
N ILE A 64 22.30 23.21 -12.57
CA ILE A 64 23.28 23.48 -13.63
C ILE A 64 24.71 23.35 -13.10
N MET A 65 25.01 23.96 -11.95
CA MET A 65 26.33 23.87 -11.33
C MET A 65 26.71 22.43 -10.99
N MET A 66 25.80 21.64 -10.41
CA MET A 66 26.02 20.22 -10.13
C MET A 66 26.26 19.40 -11.41
N ALA A 67 25.48 19.64 -12.47
CA ALA A 67 25.63 18.92 -13.72
C ALA A 67 26.97 19.22 -14.41
N LEU A 68 27.34 20.50 -14.53
CA LEU A 68 28.60 20.92 -15.16
C LEU A 68 29.82 20.44 -14.36
N SER A 69 29.81 20.62 -13.04
CA SER A 69 30.94 20.20 -12.20
C SER A 69 31.03 18.69 -12.04
N GLY A 70 29.90 17.98 -11.94
CA GLY A 70 29.87 16.51 -11.93
C GLY A 70 30.39 15.91 -13.23
N PHE A 71 29.96 16.45 -14.38
CA PHE A 71 30.53 16.05 -15.68
C PHE A 71 32.02 16.38 -15.76
N GLY A 72 32.43 17.57 -15.31
CA GLY A 72 33.83 17.97 -15.26
C GLY A 72 34.69 17.03 -14.42
N LEU A 73 34.22 16.61 -13.24
CA LEU A 73 34.92 15.66 -12.37
C LEU A 73 35.11 14.32 -13.09
N ILE A 74 34.12 13.82 -13.82
CA ILE A 74 34.23 12.58 -14.61
C ILE A 74 35.20 12.76 -15.79
N ALA A 75 35.11 13.89 -16.50
CA ALA A 75 35.95 14.16 -17.67
C ALA A 75 37.43 14.31 -17.31
N VAL A 76 37.72 14.88 -16.14
CA VAL A 76 39.09 15.17 -15.68
C VAL A 76 39.67 14.05 -14.79
N ALA A 77 38.85 13.08 -14.35
CA ALA A 77 39.24 12.00 -13.43
C ALA A 77 40.49 11.19 -13.83
N ARG A 78 40.88 11.17 -15.12
CA ARG A 78 42.06 10.45 -15.62
C ARG A 78 43.35 11.28 -15.68
N TYR A 79 43.28 12.59 -15.43
CA TYR A 79 44.37 13.53 -15.71
C TYR A 79 45.12 14.01 -14.45
N ASP A 80 44.86 13.42 -13.27
CA ASP A 80 45.47 13.80 -11.97
C ASP A 80 45.63 15.32 -11.81
N ALA A 81 44.51 16.03 -11.86
CA ALA A 81 44.48 17.50 -11.88
C ALA A 81 43.93 18.06 -10.55
N PRO A 82 44.75 18.12 -9.48
CA PRO A 82 44.28 18.40 -8.11
C PRO A 82 43.63 19.78 -7.94
N ILE A 83 44.05 20.78 -8.73
CA ILE A 83 43.44 22.11 -8.73
C ILE A 83 42.06 22.07 -9.40
N ALA A 84 41.93 21.36 -10.52
CA ALA A 84 40.67 21.21 -11.22
C ALA A 84 39.66 20.46 -10.34
N ASP A 85 40.07 19.38 -9.68
CA ASP A 85 39.23 18.63 -8.76
C ASP A 85 38.74 19.49 -7.58
N ALA A 86 39.63 20.31 -7.01
CA ALA A 86 39.29 21.24 -5.94
C ALA A 86 38.26 22.30 -6.37
N VAL A 87 38.44 22.89 -7.56
CA VAL A 87 37.52 23.90 -8.11
C VAL A 87 36.18 23.28 -8.45
N LEU A 88 36.17 22.13 -9.14
CA LEU A 88 34.96 21.43 -9.54
C LEU A 88 34.19 20.92 -8.31
N ALA A 89 34.88 20.37 -7.31
CA ALA A 89 34.25 19.95 -6.05
C ALA A 89 33.64 21.15 -5.29
N SER A 90 34.29 22.32 -5.33
CA SER A 90 33.74 23.55 -4.74
C SER A 90 32.46 23.99 -5.46
N ILE A 91 32.46 24.02 -6.80
CA ILE A 91 31.28 24.35 -7.61
C ILE A 91 30.15 23.35 -7.37
N PHE A 92 30.48 22.06 -7.26
CA PHE A 92 29.52 21.01 -6.92
C PHE A 92 28.90 21.24 -5.54
N GLY A 93 29.71 21.66 -4.55
CA GLY A 93 29.26 22.03 -3.21
C GLY A 93 28.31 23.22 -3.18
N ILE A 94 28.62 24.28 -3.94
CA ILE A 94 27.72 25.43 -4.12
C ILE A 94 26.40 24.97 -4.72
N GLY A 95 26.45 24.16 -5.78
CA GLY A 95 25.26 23.63 -6.44
C GLY A 95 24.38 22.78 -5.52
N CYS A 96 24.98 21.87 -4.77
CA CYS A 96 24.29 21.06 -3.77
C CYS A 96 23.62 21.90 -2.68
N ALA A 97 24.27 22.98 -2.21
CA ALA A 97 23.71 23.85 -1.18
C ALA A 97 22.45 24.59 -1.68
N LEU A 98 22.47 25.08 -2.92
CA LEU A 98 21.34 25.74 -3.56
C LEU A 98 20.15 24.80 -3.75
N VAL A 99 20.41 23.56 -4.17
CA VAL A 99 19.35 22.56 -4.37
C VAL A 99 18.77 22.09 -3.03
N LEU A 100 19.62 21.83 -2.03
CA LEU A 100 19.15 21.38 -0.71
C LEU A 100 18.43 22.47 0.09
N ASP A 101 18.65 23.76 -0.22
CA ASP A 101 17.89 24.84 0.41
C ASP A 101 16.39 24.74 0.09
N GLU A 102 16.06 24.27 -1.12
CA GLU A 102 14.69 24.05 -1.63
C GLU A 102 14.23 22.59 -1.50
N PHE A 103 14.89 21.78 -0.66
CA PHE A 103 14.58 20.35 -0.48
C PHE A 103 13.08 20.06 -0.23
N ALA A 104 12.36 20.96 0.44
CA ALA A 104 10.92 20.83 0.67
C ALA A 104 10.11 20.84 -0.64
N LEU A 105 10.42 21.75 -1.56
CA LEU A 105 9.78 21.91 -2.87
C LEU A 105 10.05 20.70 -3.79
N ILE A 106 11.27 20.16 -3.74
CA ILE A 106 11.65 18.96 -4.51
C ILE A 106 10.84 17.72 -4.06
N LEU A 107 10.60 17.59 -2.75
CA LEU A 107 9.89 16.43 -2.20
C LEU A 107 8.36 16.56 -2.30
N HIS A 108 7.84 17.79 -2.23
CA HIS A 108 6.42 18.11 -2.23
C HIS A 108 6.10 19.10 -3.36
N LEU A 109 5.87 18.53 -4.56
CA LEU A 109 5.56 19.23 -5.82
C LEU A 109 4.17 19.93 -5.86
N ARG A 110 3.82 20.76 -4.87
CA ARG A 110 2.62 21.61 -4.90
C ARG A 110 2.84 22.97 -4.22
N ASP A 111 2.50 24.04 -4.92
CA ASP A 111 2.69 25.48 -4.59
C ASP A 111 1.88 26.04 -3.40
N VAL A 112 1.35 25.22 -2.49
CA VAL A 112 0.46 25.70 -1.42
C VAL A 112 0.79 25.06 -0.08
N TYR A 113 1.90 25.46 0.56
CA TYR A 113 2.26 24.99 1.90
C TYR A 113 3.01 26.05 2.71
N TRP A 114 2.34 26.63 3.71
CA TRP A 114 2.98 27.55 4.67
C TRP A 114 3.23 26.86 6.01
N GLU A 115 4.35 27.24 6.63
CA GLU A 115 4.75 27.17 8.05
C GLU A 115 5.57 25.98 8.60
N GLU A 116 5.40 24.71 8.19
CA GLU A 116 6.19 23.61 8.81
C GLU A 116 7.48 23.20 8.05
N GLU A 117 7.57 23.51 6.75
CA GLU A 117 8.55 22.86 5.85
C GLU A 117 9.90 23.58 5.71
N GLY A 118 10.03 24.85 6.11
CA GLY A 118 11.34 25.53 6.16
C GLY A 118 12.35 24.86 7.11
N ARG A 119 11.88 24.01 8.02
CA ARG A 119 12.70 23.17 8.93
C ARG A 119 13.24 21.91 8.27
N SER A 120 12.60 21.40 7.21
CA SER A 120 12.98 20.14 6.54
C SER A 120 14.22 20.30 5.66
N SER A 121 14.38 21.45 5.00
CA SER A 121 15.60 21.79 4.26
C SER A 121 16.81 21.99 5.18
N VAL A 122 16.61 22.63 6.35
CA VAL A 122 17.65 22.73 7.39
C VAL A 122 18.07 21.33 7.91
N ASP A 123 17.11 20.41 8.06
CA ASP A 123 17.41 19.03 8.44
C ASP A 123 18.24 18.30 7.38
N ALA A 124 17.87 18.41 6.11
CA ALA A 124 18.59 17.80 5.00
C ALA A 124 20.04 18.30 4.93
N VAL A 125 20.25 19.59 5.17
CA VAL A 125 21.58 20.21 5.19
C VAL A 125 22.42 19.74 6.37
N PHE A 126 21.87 19.66 7.59
CA PHE A 126 22.59 19.07 8.72
C PHE A 126 22.98 17.61 8.49
N VAL A 127 22.12 16.83 7.80
CA VAL A 127 22.45 15.46 7.37
C VAL A 127 23.64 15.49 6.40
N ALA A 128 23.59 16.33 5.36
CA ALA A 128 24.64 16.44 4.36
C ALA A 128 25.99 16.83 4.99
N ILE A 129 25.99 17.81 5.90
CA ILE A 129 27.19 18.24 6.64
C ILE A 129 27.74 17.10 7.50
N ALA A 130 26.87 16.40 8.24
CA ALA A 130 27.30 15.29 9.09
C ALA A 130 27.93 14.15 8.28
N ILE A 131 27.30 13.76 7.16
CA ILE A 131 27.84 12.74 6.26
C ILE A 131 29.16 13.20 5.64
N GLY A 132 29.20 14.42 5.08
CA GLY A 132 30.41 14.99 4.48
C GLY A 132 31.57 15.07 5.47
N GLY A 133 31.28 15.45 6.72
CA GLY A 133 32.26 15.45 7.80
C GLY A 133 32.80 14.06 8.14
N LEU A 134 31.94 13.02 8.15
CA LEU A 134 32.38 11.64 8.37
C LEU A 134 33.33 11.16 7.27
N PHE A 135 33.00 11.45 6.00
CA PHE A 135 33.91 11.16 4.88
C PHE A 135 35.22 11.94 4.95
N LEU A 136 35.18 13.21 5.39
CA LEU A 136 36.38 14.03 5.55
C LEU A 136 37.33 13.47 6.61
N VAL A 137 36.79 12.95 7.72
CA VAL A 137 37.58 12.23 8.75
C VAL A 137 38.10 10.90 8.24
N GLY A 138 37.53 10.38 7.13
CA GLY A 138 37.99 9.16 6.46
C GLY A 138 37.16 7.93 6.78
N LEU A 139 36.06 8.11 7.50
CA LEU A 139 35.14 7.03 7.78
C LEU A 139 34.37 6.71 6.51
N ARG A 140 34.34 5.43 6.14
CA ARG A 140 33.62 4.93 4.98
C ARG A 140 32.38 4.17 5.44
N PRO A 141 31.25 4.30 4.74
CA PRO A 141 30.02 3.63 5.15
C PRO A 141 30.20 2.11 5.02
N LEU A 142 29.77 1.41 6.07
CA LEU A 142 29.78 -0.04 6.25
C LEU A 142 31.17 -0.69 6.16
N ASP A 143 32.22 0.15 6.16
CA ASP A 143 33.63 -0.21 5.98
C ASP A 143 33.91 -1.18 4.81
N ILE A 144 33.08 -1.08 3.76
CA ILE A 144 33.09 -2.04 2.63
C ILE A 144 34.46 -2.07 1.96
N SER A 145 35.13 -0.92 1.86
CA SER A 145 36.45 -0.89 1.22
C SER A 145 37.55 -1.58 2.03
N ALA A 146 37.49 -1.52 3.37
CA ALA A 146 38.44 -2.26 4.20
C ALA A 146 38.12 -3.75 4.12
N ALA A 147 36.83 -4.11 4.17
CA ALA A 147 36.38 -5.47 3.94
C ALA A 147 36.81 -6.02 2.56
N VAL A 148 36.74 -5.21 1.49
CA VAL A 148 37.21 -5.60 0.16
C VAL A 148 38.74 -5.75 0.13
N GLY A 149 39.48 -4.85 0.77
CA GLY A 149 40.95 -4.98 0.89
C GLY A 149 41.37 -6.22 1.67
N ASP A 150 40.72 -6.48 2.81
CA ASP A 150 40.92 -7.69 3.60
C ASP A 150 40.58 -8.92 2.75
N TRP A 151 39.45 -8.91 2.05
CA TRP A 151 39.05 -10.00 1.16
C TRP A 151 40.07 -10.27 0.04
N GLN A 152 40.63 -9.23 -0.59
CA GLN A 152 41.65 -9.35 -1.63
C GLN A 152 42.99 -9.88 -1.11
N HIS A 153 43.41 -9.49 0.10
CA HIS A 153 44.70 -9.85 0.68
C HIS A 153 44.67 -11.16 1.49
N THR A 154 43.49 -11.71 1.74
CA THR A 154 43.33 -12.93 2.52
C THR A 154 43.41 -14.16 1.62
N ALA A 155 44.34 -15.06 1.90
CA ALA A 155 44.52 -16.32 1.16
C ALA A 155 43.65 -17.47 1.70
N ASP A 156 43.21 -17.40 2.97
CA ASP A 156 42.40 -18.45 3.61
C ASP A 156 40.90 -18.27 3.28
N PRO A 157 40.23 -19.28 2.68
CA PRO A 157 38.80 -19.25 2.40
C PRO A 157 37.93 -19.01 3.64
N SER A 158 38.35 -19.49 4.81
CA SER A 158 37.59 -19.34 6.05
C SER A 158 37.53 -17.88 6.53
N GLU A 159 38.61 -17.15 6.34
CA GLU A 159 38.72 -15.73 6.68
C GLU A 159 37.94 -14.86 5.69
N ARG A 160 37.95 -15.18 4.39
CA ARG A 160 37.10 -14.53 3.37
C ARG A 160 35.61 -14.68 3.69
N ILE A 161 35.18 -15.89 4.07
CA ILE A 161 33.81 -16.14 4.53
C ILE A 161 33.48 -15.29 5.77
N GLY A 162 34.44 -15.15 6.70
CA GLY A 162 34.32 -14.28 7.87
C GLY A 162 34.06 -12.82 7.50
N VAL A 163 34.79 -12.28 6.52
CA VAL A 163 34.62 -10.91 6.02
C VAL A 163 33.22 -10.71 5.41
N VAL A 164 32.77 -11.63 4.55
CA VAL A 164 31.43 -11.58 3.94
C VAL A 164 30.33 -11.63 4.99
N ILE A 165 30.44 -12.53 5.99
CA ILE A 165 29.50 -12.61 7.11
C ILE A 165 29.50 -11.28 7.90
N GLY A 166 30.66 -10.69 8.15
CA GLY A 166 30.79 -9.41 8.84
C GLY A 166 30.06 -8.28 8.12
N VAL A 167 30.25 -8.16 6.80
CA VAL A 167 29.54 -7.16 5.97
C VAL A 167 28.04 -7.43 5.97
N ALA A 168 27.60 -8.68 5.79
CA ALA A 168 26.19 -9.05 5.79
C ALA A 168 25.51 -8.72 7.13
N VAL A 169 26.18 -8.97 8.26
CA VAL A 169 25.70 -8.61 9.61
C VAL A 169 25.56 -7.09 9.75
N ASN A 170 26.54 -6.32 9.30
CA ASN A 170 26.48 -4.85 9.36
C ASN A 170 25.33 -4.28 8.52
N VAL A 171 25.13 -4.79 7.30
CA VAL A 171 24.00 -4.43 6.44
C VAL A 171 22.68 -4.79 7.13
N LEU A 172 22.57 -6.00 7.70
CA LEU A 172 21.37 -6.43 8.41
C LEU A 172 21.06 -5.53 9.61
N LEU A 173 22.07 -5.16 10.40
CA LEU A 173 21.91 -4.24 11.54
C LEU A 173 21.47 -2.84 11.09
N ALA A 174 21.98 -2.34 9.97
CA ALA A 174 21.53 -1.09 9.35
C ALA A 174 20.06 -1.17 8.96
N VAL A 175 19.66 -2.22 8.24
CA VAL A 175 18.27 -2.45 7.83
C VAL A 175 17.34 -2.54 9.04
N ILE A 176 17.71 -3.30 10.08
CA ILE A 176 16.92 -3.41 11.32
C ILE A 176 16.77 -2.04 11.98
N THR A 177 17.85 -1.27 12.09
CA THR A 177 17.85 0.04 12.75
C THR A 177 16.97 1.05 11.99
N LEU A 178 17.04 1.06 10.66
CA LEU A 178 16.19 1.88 9.79
C LEU A 178 14.73 1.44 9.85
N ALA A 179 14.45 0.13 9.77
CA ALA A 179 13.09 -0.41 9.92
C ALA A 179 12.45 -0.09 11.27
N LYS A 180 13.28 0.09 12.33
CA LYS A 180 12.87 0.58 13.65
C LYS A 180 12.61 2.08 13.72
N GLY A 181 12.74 2.80 12.61
CA GLY A 181 12.47 4.23 12.47
C GLY A 181 13.57 5.13 13.03
N LYS A 182 14.80 4.63 13.20
CA LYS A 182 15.92 5.39 13.77
C LYS A 182 16.84 5.88 12.65
N LEU A 183 16.33 6.79 11.82
CA LEU A 183 17.03 7.30 10.64
C LEU A 183 18.45 7.77 10.94
N TRP A 184 18.62 8.70 11.89
CA TRP A 184 19.94 9.22 12.29
C TRP A 184 20.90 8.17 12.83
N THR A 185 20.42 7.28 13.69
CA THR A 185 21.26 6.21 14.27
C THR A 185 21.64 5.17 13.21
N GLY A 186 20.75 4.92 12.24
CA GLY A 186 21.03 4.07 11.09
C GLY A 186 22.05 4.72 10.16
N LEU A 187 21.83 5.96 9.77
CA LEU A 187 22.67 6.69 8.82
C LEU A 187 24.10 6.89 9.34
N VAL A 188 24.26 7.42 10.56
CA VAL A 188 25.57 7.57 11.20
C VAL A 188 26.14 6.20 11.56
N GLY A 189 25.29 5.24 11.94
CA GLY A 189 25.74 3.89 12.25
C GLY A 189 26.30 3.13 11.06
N MET A 190 25.95 3.48 9.82
CA MET A 190 26.64 2.93 8.65
C MET A 190 28.13 3.26 8.71
N PHE A 191 28.52 4.45 9.17
CA PHE A 191 29.94 4.81 9.33
C PHE A 191 30.55 4.28 10.65
N LEU A 192 29.70 4.00 11.65
CA LEU A 192 30.09 3.61 13.00
C LEU A 192 29.28 2.38 13.45
N PRO A 193 29.70 1.15 13.10
CA PRO A 193 28.92 -0.08 13.26
C PRO A 193 28.35 -0.34 14.67
N PHE A 194 29.06 0.08 15.72
CA PHE A 194 28.58 -0.07 17.11
C PHE A 194 27.25 0.67 17.37
N LEU A 195 26.97 1.76 16.65
CA LEU A 195 25.69 2.47 16.74
C LEU A 195 24.55 1.65 16.11
N LEU A 196 24.84 0.83 15.09
CA LEU A 196 23.86 -0.07 14.48
C LEU A 196 23.48 -1.19 15.44
N LEU A 197 24.45 -1.76 16.16
CA LEU A 197 24.16 -2.76 17.20
C LEU A 197 23.25 -2.17 18.30
N PHE A 198 23.58 -0.97 18.79
CA PHE A 198 22.74 -0.28 19.77
C PHE A 198 21.36 0.08 19.21
N GLY A 199 21.30 0.53 17.95
CA GLY A 199 20.09 0.81 17.19
C GLY A 199 19.20 -0.42 17.03
N ALA A 200 19.80 -1.58 16.78
CA ALA A 200 19.14 -2.84 16.56
C ALA A 200 18.66 -3.49 17.86
N ILE A 201 19.36 -3.36 18.98
CA ILE A 201 18.91 -3.91 20.28
C ILE A 201 17.76 -3.08 20.86
N ARG A 202 17.85 -1.75 20.76
CA ARG A 202 16.91 -0.84 21.43
C ARG A 202 15.49 -0.90 20.83
N VAL A 203 14.47 -0.61 21.65
CA VAL A 203 13.04 -0.55 21.27
C VAL A 203 12.81 0.35 20.05
N ALA A 204 11.90 -0.07 19.16
CA ALA A 204 11.56 0.63 17.92
C ALA A 204 10.68 1.88 18.18
N ARG A 205 10.65 2.81 17.23
CA ARG A 205 9.77 4.00 17.34
C ARG A 205 8.30 3.63 17.15
N PRO A 206 7.35 4.27 17.85
CA PRO A 206 5.93 3.90 17.81
C PRO A 206 5.31 3.89 16.40
N ALA A 207 5.73 4.82 15.52
CA ALA A 207 5.27 4.94 14.15
C ALA A 207 6.08 4.13 13.10
N SER A 208 7.14 3.44 13.51
CA SER A 208 8.03 2.71 12.60
C SER A 208 7.36 1.48 11.95
N PRO A 209 7.80 1.05 10.76
CA PRO A 209 7.43 -0.25 10.18
C PRO A 209 7.58 -1.40 11.19
N TRP A 210 8.70 -1.44 11.93
CA TRP A 210 8.95 -2.46 12.95
C TRP A 210 7.91 -2.48 14.08
N SER A 211 7.53 -1.31 14.60
CA SER A 211 6.46 -1.21 15.62
C SER A 211 5.12 -1.72 15.08
N ARG A 212 4.79 -1.37 13.83
CA ARG A 212 3.55 -1.84 13.18
C ARG A 212 3.52 -3.35 12.96
N TRP A 213 4.67 -3.95 12.61
CA TRP A 213 4.78 -5.39 12.39
C TRP A 213 4.83 -6.20 13.69
N PHE A 214 5.59 -5.75 14.68
CA PHE A 214 5.93 -6.54 15.87
C PHE A 214 5.31 -6.08 17.19
N TYR A 215 4.90 -4.81 17.32
CA TYR A 215 4.32 -4.27 18.56
C TYR A 215 2.80 -4.20 18.53
N GLY A 216 2.16 -4.41 17.37
CA GLY A 216 0.71 -4.35 17.24
C GLY A 216 -0.07 -5.33 18.13
N SER A 217 0.52 -6.45 18.57
CA SER A 217 -0.09 -7.42 19.53
C SER A 217 0.47 -7.33 20.95
N ARG A 218 1.43 -6.44 21.21
CA ARG A 218 2.15 -6.38 22.49
C ARG A 218 2.02 -4.98 23.09
N GLU A 219 0.90 -4.72 23.77
CA GLU A 219 0.55 -3.41 24.34
C GLU A 219 1.65 -2.86 25.25
N ALA A 220 2.19 -3.67 26.17
CA ALA A 220 3.28 -3.27 27.06
C ALA A 220 4.56 -2.79 26.34
N LYS A 221 4.91 -3.39 25.18
CA LYS A 221 6.10 -2.96 24.39
C LYS A 221 5.80 -1.68 23.60
N TYR A 222 4.56 -1.51 23.12
CA TYR A 222 4.14 -0.29 22.46
C TYR A 222 4.08 0.89 23.44
N GLU A 223 3.51 0.69 24.63
CA GLU A 223 3.47 1.68 25.70
C GLU A 223 4.87 2.09 26.15
N LYS A 224 5.79 1.13 26.31
CA LYS A 224 7.21 1.40 26.59
C LYS A 224 7.87 2.23 25.47
N ALA A 225 7.50 2.01 24.21
CA ALA A 225 7.98 2.79 23.08
C ALA A 225 7.44 4.23 23.11
N VAL A 226 6.14 4.40 23.39
CA VAL A 226 5.47 5.72 23.48
C VAL A 226 6.01 6.53 24.66
N ALA A 227 6.08 5.94 25.86
CA ALA A 227 6.60 6.61 27.05
C ALA A 227 8.04 7.12 26.84
N ARG A 228 8.86 6.37 26.11
CA ARG A 228 10.24 6.76 25.80
C ARG A 228 10.32 7.87 24.76
N GLU A 229 9.47 7.83 23.73
CA GLU A 229 9.38 8.88 22.71
C GLU A 229 9.06 10.22 23.39
N VAL A 230 8.11 10.22 24.33
CA VAL A 230 7.75 11.40 25.13
C VAL A 230 8.92 11.85 26.03
N ARG A 231 9.54 10.94 26.78
CA ARG A 231 10.58 11.30 27.77
C ARG A 231 11.85 11.88 27.16
N TYR A 232 12.35 11.30 26.07
CA TYR A 232 13.67 11.67 25.53
C TYR A 232 13.59 12.47 24.25
N ARG A 233 12.63 12.18 23.37
CA ARG A 233 12.62 12.77 22.03
C ARG A 233 11.89 14.11 22.01
N VAL A 234 10.77 14.25 22.71
CA VAL A 234 10.05 15.53 22.77
C VAL A 234 10.95 16.67 23.28
N PRO A 235 11.77 16.51 24.34
CA PRO A 235 12.73 17.54 24.73
C PRO A 235 13.79 17.83 23.66
N LEU A 236 14.35 16.80 23.03
CA LEU A 236 15.35 16.96 21.96
C LEU A 236 14.77 17.65 20.71
N ILE A 237 13.53 17.36 20.35
CA ILE A 237 12.84 18.03 19.24
C ILE A 237 12.64 19.50 19.58
N ARG A 238 12.23 19.84 20.81
CA ARG A 238 12.11 21.24 21.25
C ARG A 238 13.45 21.97 21.18
N TRP A 239 14.51 21.36 21.68
CA TRP A 239 15.87 21.93 21.60
C TRP A 239 16.33 22.12 20.15
N LYS A 240 16.06 21.13 19.29
CA LYS A 240 16.34 21.20 17.86
C LYS A 240 15.56 22.33 17.19
N ILE A 241 14.27 22.49 17.50
CA ILE A 241 13.43 23.56 16.96
C ILE A 241 14.02 24.92 17.32
N VAL A 242 14.46 25.11 18.57
CA VAL A 242 15.13 26.35 19.00
C VAL A 242 16.37 26.64 18.14
N VAL A 243 17.23 25.64 17.92
CA VAL A 243 18.43 25.80 17.07
C VAL A 243 18.03 26.12 15.61
N GLN A 244 17.05 25.42 15.06
CA GLN A 244 16.58 25.66 13.68
C GLN A 244 15.99 27.07 13.52
N GLU A 245 15.23 27.55 14.51
CA GLU A 245 14.64 28.88 14.49
C GLU A 245 15.66 30.00 14.65
N THR A 246 16.77 29.76 15.38
CA THR A 246 17.89 30.71 15.41
C THR A 246 18.57 30.86 14.04
N LEU A 247 18.64 29.77 13.25
CA LEU A 247 19.29 29.76 11.94
C LEU A 247 18.38 30.30 10.82
N ALA A 248 17.08 29.95 10.86
CA ALA A 248 16.16 30.17 9.74
C ALA A 248 15.02 31.19 10.02
N GLY A 249 14.91 31.73 11.24
CA GLY A 249 13.84 32.64 11.65
C GLY A 249 12.65 31.92 12.32
N ARG A 250 11.79 32.67 13.04
CA ARG A 250 10.58 32.12 13.66
C ARG A 250 9.58 31.71 12.58
N PHE A 251 9.21 30.44 12.55
CA PHE A 251 8.09 29.92 11.78
C PHE A 251 6.86 29.95 12.69
N GLY A 252 5.92 30.87 12.44
CA GLY A 252 4.80 31.11 13.34
C GLY A 252 3.78 29.97 13.33
N VAL A 253 3.83 29.04 14.29
CA VAL A 253 2.71 28.11 14.58
C VAL A 253 2.63 27.88 16.10
N PRO A 254 1.43 27.73 16.71
CA PRO A 254 1.26 27.73 18.16
C PRO A 254 1.88 26.52 18.89
N ASP A 255 2.47 26.80 20.06
CA ASP A 255 3.10 25.88 21.02
C ASP A 255 2.13 24.90 21.73
N LYS A 256 1.17 24.27 21.03
CA LYS A 256 0.35 23.22 21.65
C LYS A 256 0.66 21.83 21.07
N PRO A 257 1.47 21.01 21.77
CA PRO A 257 1.51 19.58 21.46
C PRO A 257 0.10 18.99 21.57
N PRO A 258 -0.24 17.96 20.78
CA PRO A 258 -1.51 17.27 20.91
C PRO A 258 -1.67 16.84 22.37
N ALA A 259 -2.74 17.31 23.01
CA ALA A 259 -3.05 16.98 24.39
C ALA A 259 -3.07 15.45 24.52
N LEU A 260 -2.27 14.93 25.46
CA LEU A 260 -2.36 13.53 25.85
C LEU A 260 -3.80 13.26 26.28
N PRO A 261 -4.41 12.14 25.86
CA PRO A 261 -5.74 11.79 26.34
C PRO A 261 -5.71 11.71 27.87
N PRO A 262 -6.70 12.29 28.58
CA PRO A 262 -6.79 12.16 30.03
C PRO A 262 -6.73 10.69 30.42
N GLN A 263 -5.94 10.36 31.44
CA GLN A 263 -6.08 9.07 32.10
C GLN A 263 -7.44 9.06 32.79
N LEU A 264 -8.30 8.14 32.37
CA LEU A 264 -9.65 8.00 32.90
C LEU A 264 -9.59 7.56 34.38
N PRO A 265 -10.29 8.23 35.31
CA PRO A 265 -10.67 7.59 36.56
C PRO A 265 -11.62 6.42 36.26
N ALA A 266 -11.50 5.34 37.03
CA ALA A 266 -12.43 4.22 36.96
C ALA A 266 -13.83 4.72 37.35
N SER A 267 -14.78 4.69 36.42
CA SER A 267 -16.19 4.95 36.71
C SER A 267 -16.88 3.65 37.07
N ASP A 268 -17.31 3.55 38.33
CA ASP A 268 -18.32 2.61 38.78
C ASP A 268 -19.69 3.10 38.27
N THR A 269 -20.23 2.43 37.25
CA THR A 269 -21.65 2.57 36.92
C THR A 269 -22.24 1.20 36.59
N THR A 270 -23.34 0.90 37.28
CA THR A 270 -24.11 -0.34 37.29
C THR A 270 -25.12 -0.40 36.15
N ALA A 271 -24.67 -0.22 34.91
CA ALA A 271 -25.49 -0.50 33.72
C ALA A 271 -25.32 -1.98 33.30
N PRO A 272 -26.36 -2.65 32.79
CA PRO A 272 -26.29 -4.06 32.40
C PRO A 272 -25.19 -4.26 31.36
N LYS A 273 -24.18 -5.08 31.72
CA LYS A 273 -23.01 -5.34 30.89
C LYS A 273 -23.43 -6.16 29.67
N ALA A 274 -23.55 -5.52 28.51
CA ALA A 274 -23.51 -6.22 27.23
C ALA A 274 -22.22 -7.07 27.18
N VAL A 275 -22.37 -8.37 26.93
CA VAL A 275 -21.26 -9.32 26.94
C VAL A 275 -20.25 -8.93 25.87
N ALA A 276 -19.08 -8.44 26.29
CA ALA A 276 -18.03 -8.08 25.35
C ALA A 276 -17.54 -9.36 24.63
N PRO A 277 -17.59 -9.42 23.29
CA PRO A 277 -17.12 -10.59 22.55
C PRO A 277 -15.64 -10.84 22.82
N ASN A 278 -15.22 -12.11 22.84
CA ASN A 278 -13.83 -12.52 23.11
C ASN A 278 -12.82 -11.63 22.37
N ALA A 279 -12.10 -10.80 23.12
CA ALA A 279 -11.26 -9.73 22.59
C ALA A 279 -10.16 -10.27 21.66
N ILE A 280 -9.64 -11.46 21.95
CA ILE A 280 -8.57 -12.09 21.17
C ILE A 280 -9.13 -12.59 19.83
N ALA A 281 -10.25 -13.33 19.86
CA ALA A 281 -10.89 -13.84 18.65
C ALA A 281 -11.28 -12.69 17.70
N THR A 282 -11.85 -11.63 18.26
CA THR A 282 -12.21 -10.39 17.52
C THR A 282 -10.98 -9.68 16.96
N ALA A 283 -9.88 -9.59 17.71
CA ALA A 283 -8.64 -8.99 17.21
C ALA A 283 -8.01 -9.81 16.08
N ILE A 284 -8.04 -11.14 16.17
CA ILE A 284 -7.57 -12.04 15.11
C ILE A 284 -8.44 -11.87 13.86
N ARG A 285 -9.77 -11.89 14.00
CA ARG A 285 -10.71 -11.66 12.89
C ARG A 285 -10.45 -10.32 12.20
N TRP A 286 -10.34 -9.24 12.97
CA TRP A 286 -10.04 -7.91 12.43
C TRP A 286 -8.70 -7.85 11.67
N ARG A 287 -7.65 -8.50 12.19
CA ARG A 287 -6.37 -8.59 11.49
C ARG A 287 -6.47 -9.38 10.19
N ARG A 288 -7.22 -10.48 10.18
CA ARG A 288 -7.47 -11.27 8.96
C ARG A 288 -8.24 -10.45 7.93
N THR A 289 -9.31 -9.75 8.33
CA THR A 289 -10.07 -8.84 7.46
C THR A 289 -9.18 -7.75 6.88
N ARG A 290 -8.42 -7.04 7.72
CA ARG A 290 -7.49 -6.01 7.25
C ARG A 290 -6.45 -6.56 6.27
N ARG A 291 -5.88 -7.75 6.54
CA ARG A 291 -4.92 -8.39 5.62
C ARG A 291 -5.55 -8.78 4.29
N ALA A 292 -6.77 -9.30 4.30
CA ALA A 292 -7.49 -9.70 3.09
C ALA A 292 -7.82 -8.48 2.20
N LEU A 293 -8.22 -7.37 2.81
CA LEU A 293 -8.60 -6.15 2.10
C LEU A 293 -7.39 -5.28 1.71
N HIS A 294 -6.25 -5.44 2.39
CA HIS A 294 -5.05 -4.65 2.11
C HIS A 294 -4.50 -4.92 0.70
N VAL A 295 -4.30 -3.86 -0.09
CA VAL A 295 -3.58 -3.94 -1.36
C VAL A 295 -2.08 -4.04 -1.05
N ALA A 296 -1.45 -5.17 -1.37
CA ALA A 296 0.01 -5.24 -1.39
C ALA A 296 0.48 -4.56 -2.68
N PRO A 297 1.46 -3.64 -2.63
CA PRO A 297 1.98 -3.04 -3.85
C PRO A 297 2.66 -4.11 -4.71
N THR A 298 2.39 -4.03 -6.00
CA THR A 298 2.80 -5.00 -7.04
C THR A 298 4.30 -5.23 -7.06
N TRP A 299 5.08 -4.15 -7.00
CA TRP A 299 6.54 -4.14 -7.13
C TRP A 299 7.33 -4.60 -5.91
N ARG A 300 6.69 -4.78 -4.75
CA ARG A 300 7.42 -5.19 -3.54
C ARG A 300 8.12 -6.54 -3.68
N LEU A 301 7.46 -7.53 -4.31
CA LEU A 301 8.04 -8.87 -4.46
C LEU A 301 9.19 -8.87 -5.51
N PRO A 302 9.00 -8.32 -6.72
CA PRO A 302 10.11 -8.15 -7.67
C PRO A 302 11.32 -7.42 -7.07
N ALA A 303 11.12 -6.31 -6.36
CA ALA A 303 12.22 -5.57 -5.74
C ALA A 303 12.98 -6.41 -4.71
N VAL A 304 12.29 -7.20 -3.88
CA VAL A 304 12.93 -8.12 -2.92
C VAL A 304 13.73 -9.21 -3.64
N LEU A 305 13.21 -9.76 -4.73
CA LEU A 305 13.89 -10.81 -5.49
C LEU A 305 15.14 -10.29 -6.21
N ILE A 306 15.11 -9.05 -6.73
CA ILE A 306 16.30 -8.42 -7.31
C ILE A 306 17.38 -8.21 -6.25
N VAL A 307 17.02 -7.66 -5.08
CA VAL A 307 17.98 -7.48 -3.98
C VAL A 307 18.56 -8.82 -3.53
N LEU A 308 17.72 -9.86 -3.44
CA LEU A 308 18.18 -11.21 -3.13
C LEU A 308 19.12 -11.75 -4.22
N ALA A 309 18.82 -11.54 -5.50
CA ALA A 309 19.67 -11.95 -6.60
C ALA A 309 21.04 -11.25 -6.58
N ILE A 310 21.09 -9.96 -6.27
CA ILE A 310 22.36 -9.22 -6.10
C ILE A 310 23.19 -9.83 -4.97
N ILE A 311 22.56 -10.08 -3.81
CA ILE A 311 23.24 -10.68 -2.65
C ILE A 311 23.75 -12.09 -2.99
N THR A 312 22.91 -12.91 -3.64
CA THR A 312 23.27 -14.27 -4.06
C THR A 312 24.39 -14.25 -5.10
N ALA A 313 24.37 -13.32 -6.07
CA ALA A 313 25.44 -13.19 -7.06
C ALA A 313 26.79 -12.90 -6.39
N ILE A 314 26.84 -11.93 -5.47
CA ILE A 314 28.05 -11.61 -4.70
C ILE A 314 28.54 -12.85 -3.93
N LEU A 315 27.62 -13.57 -3.25
CA LEU A 315 28.00 -14.77 -2.51
C LEU A 315 28.52 -15.89 -3.41
N CYS A 316 27.89 -16.12 -4.56
CA CYS A 316 28.30 -17.17 -5.49
C CYS A 316 29.64 -16.87 -6.15
N ILE A 317 29.92 -15.61 -6.50
CA ILE A 317 31.24 -15.18 -7.01
C ILE A 317 32.33 -15.50 -5.98
N THR A 318 32.11 -15.14 -4.70
CA THR A 318 33.09 -15.47 -3.65
C THR A 318 33.26 -16.98 -3.41
N LEU A 319 32.23 -17.77 -3.66
CA LEU A 319 32.29 -19.23 -3.55
C LEU A 319 33.04 -19.85 -4.73
N ASP A 320 32.85 -19.33 -5.94
CA ASP A 320 33.56 -19.80 -7.14
C ASP A 320 35.07 -19.64 -6.99
N GLU A 321 35.54 -18.52 -6.45
CA GLU A 321 36.95 -18.31 -6.12
C GLU A 321 37.50 -19.33 -5.11
N SER A 322 36.66 -19.79 -4.18
CA SER A 322 37.10 -20.73 -3.13
C SER A 322 37.15 -22.19 -3.60
N VAL A 323 36.32 -22.54 -4.59
CA VAL A 323 36.22 -23.93 -5.08
C VAL A 323 37.12 -24.17 -6.29
N GLY A 324 37.32 -23.16 -7.15
CA GLY A 324 38.27 -23.23 -8.26
C GLY A 324 37.92 -24.30 -9.29
N LEU A 325 36.73 -24.26 -9.87
CA LEU A 325 36.38 -25.15 -10.99
C LEU A 325 37.04 -24.66 -12.27
N ASP A 326 37.82 -25.54 -12.91
CA ASP A 326 38.48 -25.24 -14.19
C ASP A 326 37.53 -25.54 -15.35
N VAL A 327 36.82 -24.52 -15.82
CA VAL A 327 35.87 -24.59 -16.93
C VAL A 327 36.19 -23.47 -17.92
N ASP A 328 36.05 -23.74 -19.21
CA ASP A 328 36.33 -22.76 -20.27
C ASP A 328 35.52 -21.45 -20.09
N SER A 329 36.23 -20.34 -19.86
CA SER A 329 35.65 -19.02 -19.60
C SER A 329 34.85 -18.49 -20.78
N GLY A 330 35.25 -18.80 -22.02
CA GLY A 330 34.51 -18.44 -23.23
C GLY A 330 33.14 -19.10 -23.30
N THR A 331 33.06 -20.38 -22.93
CA THR A 331 31.81 -21.14 -22.83
C THR A 331 30.90 -20.57 -21.74
N LEU A 332 31.44 -20.27 -20.54
CA LEU A 332 30.67 -19.68 -19.45
C LEU A 332 30.12 -18.29 -19.82
N ALA A 333 30.94 -17.42 -20.42
CA ALA A 333 30.54 -16.11 -20.89
C ALA A 333 29.41 -16.20 -21.93
N THR A 334 29.52 -17.16 -22.85
CA THR A 334 28.49 -17.42 -23.87
C THR A 334 27.18 -17.86 -23.22
N VAL A 335 27.23 -18.82 -22.28
CA VAL A 335 26.04 -19.33 -21.57
C VAL A 335 25.36 -18.22 -20.77
N LEU A 336 26.13 -17.44 -19.99
CA LEU A 336 25.60 -16.34 -19.20
C LEU A 336 25.02 -15.23 -20.07
N GLY A 337 25.66 -14.91 -21.20
CA GLY A 337 25.16 -13.95 -22.18
C GLY A 337 23.84 -14.39 -22.83
N VAL A 338 23.73 -15.67 -23.21
CA VAL A 338 22.49 -16.26 -23.74
C VAL A 338 21.37 -16.21 -22.71
N ILE A 339 21.65 -16.55 -21.45
CA ILE A 339 20.68 -16.49 -20.35
C ILE A 339 20.23 -15.04 -20.12
N ALA A 340 21.17 -14.09 -20.03
CA ALA A 340 20.85 -12.67 -19.81
C ALA A 340 19.98 -12.11 -20.96
N GLY A 341 20.35 -12.36 -22.21
CA GLY A 341 19.59 -11.94 -23.39
C GLY A 341 18.17 -12.56 -23.44
N ALA A 342 18.06 -13.85 -23.12
CA ALA A 342 16.78 -14.54 -23.05
C ALA A 342 15.88 -13.97 -21.94
N MET A 343 16.43 -13.72 -20.75
CA MET A 343 15.67 -13.15 -19.62
C MET A 343 15.24 -11.69 -19.86
N ALA A 344 16.08 -10.88 -20.52
CA ALA A 344 15.72 -9.52 -20.91
C ALA A 344 14.51 -9.51 -21.87
N THR A 345 14.55 -10.37 -22.90
CA THR A 345 13.47 -10.53 -23.87
C THR A 345 12.20 -11.06 -23.20
N LEU A 346 12.33 -12.09 -22.35
CA LEU A 346 11.23 -12.69 -21.62
C LEU A 346 10.54 -11.66 -20.70
N THR A 347 11.31 -10.84 -19.99
CA THR A 347 10.79 -9.78 -19.12
C THR A 347 9.98 -8.76 -19.91
N GLY A 348 10.47 -8.34 -21.08
CA GLY A 348 9.75 -7.44 -21.99
C GLY A 348 8.43 -8.03 -22.49
N LEU A 349 8.44 -9.30 -22.93
CA LEU A 349 7.23 -9.99 -23.39
C LEU A 349 6.20 -10.14 -22.26
N VAL A 350 6.65 -10.46 -21.06
CA VAL A 350 5.81 -10.60 -19.86
C VAL A 350 5.20 -9.27 -19.46
N PHE A 351 5.97 -8.19 -19.48
CA PHE A 351 5.46 -6.85 -19.20
C PHE A 351 4.37 -6.44 -20.19
N THR A 352 4.58 -6.72 -21.47
CA THR A 352 3.58 -6.50 -22.53
C THR A 352 2.33 -7.34 -22.30
N ALA A 353 2.46 -8.65 -22.09
CA ALA A 353 1.33 -9.55 -21.86
C ALA A 353 0.52 -9.15 -20.60
N VAL A 354 1.21 -8.77 -19.54
CA VAL A 354 0.62 -8.26 -18.29
C VAL A 354 -0.15 -6.97 -18.52
N THR A 355 0.45 -6.03 -19.23
CA THR A 355 -0.17 -4.72 -19.51
C THR A 355 -1.41 -4.91 -20.39
N LEU A 356 -1.33 -5.76 -21.41
CA LEU A 356 -2.47 -6.13 -22.25
C LEU A 356 -3.58 -6.82 -21.44
N ALA A 357 -3.25 -7.73 -20.52
CA ALA A 357 -4.24 -8.36 -19.66
C ALA A 357 -4.93 -7.34 -18.73
N MET A 358 -4.19 -6.37 -18.19
CA MET A 358 -4.77 -5.27 -17.41
C MET A 358 -5.66 -4.36 -18.27
N GLN A 359 -5.22 -4.04 -19.50
CA GLN A 359 -5.99 -3.23 -20.45
C GLN A 359 -7.30 -3.92 -20.86
N PHE A 360 -7.25 -5.23 -21.11
CA PHE A 360 -8.43 -6.05 -21.40
C PHE A 360 -9.39 -6.06 -20.20
N GLY A 361 -8.87 -6.26 -18.99
CA GLY A 361 -9.67 -6.23 -17.76
C GLY A 361 -10.36 -4.87 -17.53
N ALA A 362 -9.67 -3.76 -17.82
CA ALA A 362 -10.22 -2.42 -17.72
C ALA A 362 -11.31 -2.14 -18.75
N SER A 363 -11.04 -2.45 -20.02
CA SER A 363 -11.92 -2.11 -21.15
C SER A 363 -13.09 -3.09 -21.28
N GLN A 364 -12.82 -4.39 -21.32
CA GLN A 364 -13.80 -5.42 -21.69
C GLN A 364 -14.58 -5.98 -20.49
N ILE A 365 -14.11 -5.82 -19.25
CA ILE A 365 -14.66 -6.56 -18.09
C ILE A 365 -15.20 -5.62 -16.99
N SER A 366 -14.40 -5.20 -16.02
CA SER A 366 -14.80 -4.24 -14.99
C SER A 366 -13.55 -3.69 -14.30
N VAL A 367 -13.50 -2.37 -14.13
CA VAL A 367 -12.37 -1.68 -13.49
C VAL A 367 -12.15 -2.17 -12.05
N ARG A 368 -13.20 -2.71 -11.41
CA ARG A 368 -13.16 -3.24 -10.04
C ARG A 368 -12.34 -4.53 -9.91
N VAL A 369 -12.06 -5.22 -11.02
CA VAL A 369 -11.31 -6.50 -11.06
C VAL A 369 -9.79 -6.29 -11.17
N ILE A 370 -9.35 -5.16 -11.74
CA ILE A 370 -7.92 -4.86 -12.00
C ILE A 370 -7.04 -4.99 -10.75
N PRO A 371 -7.39 -4.39 -9.59
CA PRO A 371 -6.52 -4.46 -8.41
C PRO A 371 -6.31 -5.89 -7.91
N ARG A 372 -7.20 -6.81 -8.29
CA ARG A 372 -7.09 -8.21 -7.92
C ARG A 372 -6.20 -8.98 -8.91
N LEU A 373 -6.23 -8.67 -10.21
CA LEU A 373 -5.28 -9.19 -11.20
C LEU A 373 -3.84 -8.81 -10.86
N GLN A 374 -3.63 -7.57 -10.38
CA GLN A 374 -2.35 -7.10 -9.86
C GLN A 374 -1.81 -7.91 -8.67
N ARG A 375 -2.69 -8.61 -7.94
CA ARG A 375 -2.31 -9.44 -6.78
C ARG A 375 -2.01 -10.88 -7.16
N GLU A 376 -2.19 -11.28 -8.42
CA GLU A 376 -2.02 -12.67 -8.82
C GLU A 376 -0.58 -13.14 -8.56
N PRO A 377 -0.38 -14.18 -7.73
CA PRO A 377 0.96 -14.58 -7.30
C PRO A 377 1.82 -15.00 -8.47
N THR A 378 1.30 -15.79 -9.41
CA THR A 378 2.04 -16.28 -10.59
C THR A 378 2.65 -15.12 -11.36
N MET A 379 1.88 -14.06 -11.58
CA MET A 379 2.32 -12.88 -12.30
C MET A 379 3.44 -12.13 -11.58
N ARG A 380 3.30 -11.94 -10.26
CA ARG A 380 4.30 -11.24 -9.43
C ARG A 380 5.60 -12.03 -9.28
N TRP A 381 5.50 -13.34 -9.11
CA TRP A 381 6.65 -14.24 -9.05
C TRP A 381 7.37 -14.32 -10.38
N SER A 382 6.64 -14.44 -11.49
CA SER A 382 7.23 -14.49 -12.84
C SER A 382 8.04 -13.23 -13.16
N ILE A 383 7.44 -12.04 -13.03
CA ILE A 383 8.16 -10.76 -13.24
C ILE A 383 9.40 -10.67 -12.35
N GLY A 384 9.25 -11.02 -11.07
CA GLY A 384 10.34 -10.94 -10.11
C GLY A 384 11.49 -11.89 -10.41
N PHE A 385 11.20 -13.14 -10.76
CA PHE A 385 12.23 -14.14 -11.10
C PHE A 385 12.93 -13.82 -12.42
N PHE A 386 12.21 -13.39 -13.47
CA PHE A 386 12.86 -13.08 -14.74
C PHE A 386 13.85 -11.93 -14.61
N LEU A 387 13.45 -10.88 -13.88
CA LEU A 387 14.31 -9.73 -13.62
C LEU A 387 15.45 -10.09 -12.66
N ALA A 388 15.20 -10.93 -11.65
CA ALA A 388 16.23 -11.41 -10.75
C ALA A 388 17.28 -12.29 -11.46
N THR A 389 16.86 -13.25 -12.29
CA THR A 389 17.76 -14.10 -13.09
C THR A 389 18.56 -13.26 -14.09
N PHE A 390 17.93 -12.28 -14.74
CA PHE A 390 18.64 -11.32 -15.59
C PHE A 390 19.75 -10.58 -14.84
N VAL A 391 19.43 -9.96 -13.70
CA VAL A 391 20.40 -9.22 -12.89
C VAL A 391 21.53 -10.13 -12.39
N PHE A 392 21.19 -11.33 -11.91
CA PHE A 392 22.17 -12.33 -11.48
C PHE A 392 23.13 -12.70 -12.61
N SER A 393 22.63 -13.07 -13.79
CA SER A 393 23.45 -13.47 -14.92
C SER A 393 24.33 -12.34 -15.46
N VAL A 394 23.82 -11.10 -15.49
CA VAL A 394 24.62 -9.93 -15.89
C VAL A 394 25.73 -9.65 -14.88
N MET A 395 25.46 -9.76 -13.57
CA MET A 395 26.49 -9.55 -12.56
C MET A 395 27.62 -10.58 -12.67
N VAL A 396 27.29 -11.86 -12.81
CA VAL A 396 28.29 -12.93 -12.97
C VAL A 396 29.04 -12.79 -14.30
N ALA A 397 28.36 -12.41 -15.38
CA ALA A 397 29.01 -12.17 -16.67
C ALA A 397 29.95 -10.95 -16.63
N MET A 398 29.57 -9.90 -15.90
CA MET A 398 30.39 -8.70 -15.72
C MET A 398 31.62 -9.00 -14.86
N ASP A 399 31.47 -9.81 -13.82
CA ASP A 399 32.57 -10.31 -13.00
C ASP A 399 33.58 -11.09 -13.84
N LEU A 400 33.12 -12.10 -14.59
CA LEU A 400 33.95 -12.87 -15.53
C LEU A 400 34.66 -12.02 -16.58
N ALA A 401 34.02 -10.93 -17.04
CA ALA A 401 34.60 -10.02 -18.01
C ALA A 401 35.69 -9.10 -17.42
N LEU A 402 35.73 -8.96 -16.09
CA LEU A 402 36.71 -8.16 -15.35
C LEU A 402 37.82 -9.02 -14.73
N SER A 403 37.63 -10.34 -14.63
CA SER A 403 38.62 -11.30 -14.10
C SER A 403 39.84 -11.46 -15.01
N GLU A 404 41.01 -11.72 -14.41
CA GLU A 404 42.24 -12.04 -15.13
C GLU A 404 42.29 -13.53 -15.53
N PRO A 405 43.10 -13.93 -16.53
CA PRO A 405 43.16 -15.33 -17.00
C PRO A 405 43.57 -16.36 -15.94
N GLU A 406 44.22 -15.94 -14.86
CA GLU A 406 44.67 -16.80 -13.75
C GLU A 406 43.62 -16.95 -12.64
N ASP A 407 42.51 -16.20 -12.70
CA ASP A 407 41.43 -16.24 -11.72
C ASP A 407 40.53 -17.48 -11.91
N ALA A 408 39.93 -17.94 -10.81
CA ALA A 408 38.98 -19.05 -10.84
C ALA A 408 37.74 -18.70 -11.68
N THR A 409 37.31 -19.62 -12.55
CA THR A 409 36.14 -19.39 -13.39
C THR A 409 34.82 -19.62 -12.63
N PRO A 410 33.75 -18.85 -12.94
CA PRO A 410 32.48 -18.88 -12.17
C PRO A 410 31.58 -20.07 -12.55
N GLY A 411 32.07 -21.29 -12.34
CA GLY A 411 31.38 -22.53 -12.68
C GLY A 411 30.09 -22.76 -11.88
N ILE A 412 30.12 -22.56 -10.56
CA ILE A 412 28.96 -22.74 -9.67
C ILE A 412 27.94 -21.65 -9.94
N SER A 413 28.36 -20.39 -10.08
CA SER A 413 27.46 -19.29 -10.43
C SER A 413 26.75 -19.55 -11.76
N THR A 414 27.45 -20.07 -12.76
CA THR A 414 26.85 -20.41 -14.06
C THR A 414 25.87 -21.58 -13.95
N ALA A 415 26.18 -22.61 -13.15
CA ALA A 415 25.25 -23.70 -12.87
C ALA A 415 23.97 -23.20 -12.17
N ILE A 416 24.11 -22.28 -11.21
CA ILE A 416 22.97 -21.63 -10.54
C ILE A 416 22.16 -20.80 -11.53
N ALA A 417 22.80 -20.03 -12.42
CA ALA A 417 22.12 -19.29 -13.48
C ALA A 417 21.31 -20.23 -14.39
N ALA A 418 21.85 -21.40 -14.73
CA ALA A 418 21.15 -22.40 -15.52
C ALA A 418 19.91 -22.94 -14.77
N VAL A 419 20.04 -23.29 -13.49
CA VAL A 419 18.89 -23.71 -12.65
C VAL A 419 17.82 -22.63 -12.57
N LEU A 420 18.22 -21.38 -12.32
CA LEU A 420 17.31 -20.23 -12.30
C LEU A 420 16.59 -20.04 -13.64
N THR A 421 17.27 -20.31 -14.76
CA THR A 421 16.68 -20.27 -16.10
C THR A 421 15.61 -21.35 -16.28
N VAL A 422 15.84 -22.56 -15.79
CA VAL A 422 14.84 -23.64 -15.81
C VAL A 422 13.62 -23.25 -14.97
N VAL A 423 13.81 -22.71 -13.77
CA VAL A 423 12.72 -22.19 -12.92
C VAL A 423 11.95 -21.09 -13.65
N SER A 424 12.65 -20.16 -14.31
CA SER A 424 12.05 -19.10 -15.13
C SER A 424 11.20 -19.67 -16.27
N ALA A 425 11.66 -20.73 -16.96
CA ALA A 425 10.89 -21.38 -18.01
C ALA A 425 9.56 -21.95 -17.48
N PHE A 426 9.57 -22.65 -16.34
CA PHE A 426 8.34 -23.16 -15.71
C PHE A 426 7.39 -22.02 -15.28
N LEU A 427 7.93 -20.94 -14.71
CA LEU A 427 7.14 -19.77 -14.34
C LEU A 427 6.53 -19.09 -15.57
N PHE A 428 7.23 -19.07 -16.70
CA PHE A 428 6.70 -18.54 -17.95
C PHE A 428 5.51 -19.37 -18.46
N LEU A 429 5.63 -20.70 -18.47
CA LEU A 429 4.52 -21.58 -18.83
C LEU A 429 3.31 -21.36 -17.90
N ALA A 430 3.56 -21.25 -16.59
CA ALA A 430 2.52 -20.96 -15.61
C ALA A 430 1.86 -19.58 -15.84
N LEU A 431 2.64 -18.57 -16.22
CA LEU A 431 2.14 -17.24 -16.56
C LEU A 431 1.24 -17.29 -17.79
N VAL A 432 1.66 -17.95 -18.87
CA VAL A 432 0.86 -18.06 -20.11
C VAL A 432 -0.47 -18.74 -19.82
N ALA A 433 -0.45 -19.86 -19.10
CA ALA A 433 -1.68 -20.52 -18.64
C ALA A 433 -2.54 -19.58 -17.81
N LYS A 434 -1.95 -18.81 -16.90
CA LYS A 434 -2.68 -17.87 -16.04
C LYS A 434 -3.31 -16.73 -16.84
N VAL A 435 -2.61 -16.14 -17.79
CA VAL A 435 -3.17 -15.09 -18.66
C VAL A 435 -4.38 -15.64 -19.42
N GLY A 436 -4.29 -16.86 -19.97
CA GLY A 436 -5.43 -17.54 -20.61
C GLY A 436 -6.63 -17.71 -19.68
N THR A 437 -6.41 -18.11 -18.42
CA THR A 437 -7.49 -18.22 -17.43
C THR A 437 -8.16 -16.90 -17.07
N VAL A 438 -7.38 -15.82 -17.02
CA VAL A 438 -7.88 -14.47 -16.68
C VAL A 438 -8.75 -13.89 -17.79
N LEU A 439 -8.43 -14.18 -19.05
CA LEU A 439 -9.20 -13.71 -20.21
C LEU A 439 -10.52 -14.48 -20.40
N ASN A 440 -10.76 -15.56 -19.66
CA ASN A 440 -12.00 -16.34 -19.73
C ASN A 440 -13.08 -15.76 -18.79
N SER A 441 -14.13 -15.17 -19.37
CA SER A 441 -15.24 -14.54 -18.63
C SER A 441 -15.93 -15.47 -17.64
N ALA A 442 -16.07 -16.75 -17.97
CA ALA A 442 -16.71 -17.73 -17.07
C ALA A 442 -15.85 -18.05 -15.85
N GLN A 443 -14.53 -18.17 -16.02
CA GLN A 443 -13.61 -18.35 -14.88
C GLN A 443 -13.58 -17.12 -14.00
N LEU A 444 -13.61 -15.93 -14.61
CA LEU A 444 -13.67 -14.69 -13.88
C LEU A 444 -14.98 -14.57 -13.05
N LEU A 445 -16.14 -14.85 -13.65
CA LEU A 445 -17.41 -14.82 -12.92
C LEU A 445 -17.41 -15.77 -11.72
N ARG A 446 -16.91 -17.00 -11.90
CA ARG A 446 -16.71 -17.95 -10.79
C ARG A 446 -15.83 -17.38 -9.69
N TRP A 447 -14.79 -16.64 -10.06
CA TRP A 447 -13.88 -16.02 -9.11
C TRP A 447 -14.52 -14.85 -8.35
N ILE A 448 -15.24 -13.97 -9.06
CA ILE A 448 -15.99 -12.86 -8.44
C ILE A 448 -17.04 -13.41 -7.47
N ALA A 449 -17.75 -14.48 -7.86
CA ALA A 449 -18.69 -15.16 -6.99
C ALA A 449 -18.00 -15.75 -5.75
N ALA A 450 -16.81 -16.34 -5.89
CA ALA A 450 -16.04 -16.84 -4.74
C ALA A 450 -15.60 -15.72 -3.79
N ASP A 451 -15.14 -14.58 -4.32
CA ASP A 451 -14.82 -13.38 -3.53
C ASP A 451 -16.09 -12.82 -2.84
N GLY A 452 -17.24 -12.84 -3.53
CA GLY A 452 -18.55 -12.47 -3.00
C GLY A 452 -19.01 -13.35 -1.84
N ARG A 453 -18.95 -14.69 -1.97
CA ARG A 453 -19.21 -15.64 -0.88
C ARG A 453 -18.28 -15.42 0.32
N GLY A 454 -17.02 -15.06 0.05
CA GLY A 454 -16.06 -14.65 1.07
C GLY A 454 -16.45 -13.34 1.77
N ALA A 455 -17.03 -12.38 1.04
CA ALA A 455 -17.52 -11.13 1.59
C ALA A 455 -18.79 -11.31 2.44
N ILE A 456 -19.74 -12.12 1.96
CA ILE A 456 -20.97 -12.46 2.69
C ILE A 456 -20.61 -13.03 4.07
N ARG A 457 -19.75 -14.05 4.14
CA ARG A 457 -19.35 -14.67 5.42
C ARG A 457 -18.63 -13.72 6.39
N ARG A 458 -17.99 -12.66 5.89
CA ARG A 458 -17.30 -11.68 6.75
C ARG A 458 -18.24 -10.59 7.25
N GLU A 459 -19.18 -10.15 6.42
CA GLU A 459 -20.12 -9.09 6.76
C GLU A 459 -21.31 -9.62 7.56
N TYR A 460 -21.75 -10.85 7.25
CA TYR A 460 -22.82 -11.59 7.92
C TYR A 460 -22.32 -13.00 8.31
N PRO A 461 -21.58 -13.13 9.42
CA PRO A 461 -21.15 -14.44 9.93
C PRO A 461 -22.33 -15.30 10.37
N ASP A 462 -22.17 -16.63 10.35
CA ASP A 462 -23.24 -17.56 10.73
C ASP A 462 -23.59 -17.45 12.22
N VAL A 463 -24.88 -17.59 12.53
CA VAL A 463 -25.44 -17.41 13.89
C VAL A 463 -24.78 -18.34 14.92
N HIS A 464 -24.23 -19.48 14.51
CA HIS A 464 -23.52 -20.42 15.38
C HIS A 464 -22.15 -19.93 15.86
N ASP A 465 -21.55 -18.92 15.22
CA ASP A 465 -20.22 -18.36 15.57
C ASP A 465 -20.28 -17.19 16.57
N VAL A 466 -21.48 -16.76 16.95
CA VAL A 466 -21.72 -15.73 17.97
C VAL A 466 -22.11 -16.44 19.26
N PRO A 467 -21.38 -16.24 20.39
CA PRO A 467 -21.80 -16.79 21.68
C PRO A 467 -23.22 -16.30 21.96
N THR A 468 -24.13 -17.24 22.12
CA THR A 468 -25.55 -17.01 22.38
C THR A 468 -25.67 -16.08 23.59
N ALA A 469 -26.03 -14.82 23.37
CA ALA A 469 -26.70 -14.08 24.41
C ALA A 469 -28.06 -14.76 24.61
N SER A 470 -28.38 -15.12 25.85
CA SER A 470 -29.67 -15.73 26.20
C SER A 470 -30.80 -14.88 25.61
N PRO A 471 -31.85 -15.48 25.03
CA PRO A 471 -33.02 -14.72 24.60
C PRO A 471 -33.56 -14.02 25.86
N LEU A 472 -33.46 -12.70 25.88
CA LEU A 472 -34.26 -11.89 26.78
C LEU A 472 -35.69 -12.00 26.23
N GLU A 473 -36.60 -12.41 27.11
CA GLU A 473 -38.01 -12.61 26.81
C GLU A 473 -38.59 -11.42 26.05
N GLU A 474 -39.35 -11.73 25.00
CA GLU A 474 -40.18 -10.78 24.25
C GLU A 474 -41.06 -10.00 25.22
N SER A 475 -40.64 -8.77 25.54
CA SER A 475 -41.57 -7.75 26.02
C SER A 475 -42.08 -7.05 24.78
N ALA A 476 -43.26 -7.46 24.34
CA ALA A 476 -44.02 -6.83 23.28
C ALA A 476 -44.43 -5.42 23.74
N GLU A 477 -43.62 -4.42 23.43
CA GLU A 477 -44.09 -3.04 23.30
C GLU A 477 -44.09 -2.71 21.81
N SER A 478 -45.30 -2.40 21.32
CA SER A 478 -45.55 -1.88 19.98
C SER A 478 -44.67 -0.67 19.66
N PRO A 479 -44.29 -0.45 18.40
CA PRO A 479 -43.66 0.80 17.99
C PRO A 479 -44.71 1.91 18.09
N ASP A 480 -44.77 2.57 19.24
CA ASP A 480 -45.50 3.83 19.36
C ASP A 480 -44.89 4.84 18.40
N GLU A 481 -45.81 5.59 17.81
CA GLU A 481 -45.60 6.65 16.84
C GLU A 481 -44.48 7.60 17.29
N HIS A 482 -43.70 8.05 16.31
CA HIS A 482 -42.55 8.94 16.51
C HIS A 482 -42.96 10.18 17.31
N ASP A 483 -42.55 10.24 18.57
CA ASP A 483 -42.53 11.49 19.33
C ASP A 483 -41.33 12.33 18.80
N GLU A 484 -41.65 13.37 18.03
CA GLU A 484 -40.70 14.35 17.47
C GLU A 484 -40.06 15.27 18.54
N SER A 485 -39.91 14.84 19.79
CA SER A 485 -39.52 15.74 20.88
C SER A 485 -38.51 15.17 21.89
N ASP A 486 -37.31 14.80 21.40
CA ASP A 486 -36.09 14.89 22.22
C ASP A 486 -34.84 14.87 21.32
N GLU A 487 -34.44 16.04 20.78
CA GLU A 487 -33.12 16.21 20.14
C GLU A 487 -32.03 16.10 21.22
N GLN A 488 -31.70 14.87 21.62
CA GLN A 488 -30.49 14.62 22.37
C GLN A 488 -29.30 15.17 21.57
N PRO A 489 -28.37 15.91 22.21
CA PRO A 489 -27.26 16.51 21.51
C PRO A 489 -26.46 15.43 20.77
N ARG A 490 -26.37 15.57 19.44
CA ARG A 490 -25.75 14.61 18.53
C ARG A 490 -24.39 15.15 18.09
N THR A 491 -23.32 14.49 18.51
CA THR A 491 -21.96 14.85 18.07
C THR A 491 -21.58 14.06 16.82
N VAL A 492 -21.41 14.73 15.69
CA VAL A 492 -20.96 14.10 14.43
C VAL A 492 -19.43 14.15 14.33
N ILE A 493 -18.82 12.99 14.08
CA ILE A 493 -17.38 12.86 13.87
C ILE A 493 -17.08 12.93 12.36
N PRO A 494 -16.47 14.03 11.86
CA PRO A 494 -16.10 14.15 10.47
C PRO A 494 -14.76 13.47 10.14
N LEU A 495 -14.63 12.99 8.91
CA LEU A 495 -13.34 12.57 8.37
C LEU A 495 -12.53 13.79 7.92
N ARG A 496 -11.70 14.33 8.83
CA ARG A 496 -10.87 15.53 8.57
C ARG A 496 -9.57 15.22 7.82
N GLU A 497 -8.87 14.16 8.20
CA GLU A 497 -7.59 13.78 7.58
C GLU A 497 -7.83 12.98 6.29
N THR A 498 -7.02 13.26 5.27
CA THR A 498 -6.85 12.35 4.12
C THR A 498 -6.33 11.03 4.64
N ALA A 499 -7.20 10.02 4.72
CA ALA A 499 -6.75 8.66 4.97
C ALA A 499 -5.70 8.31 3.89
N SER A 500 -4.47 8.03 4.33
CA SER A 500 -3.29 7.77 3.48
C SER A 500 -3.43 6.61 2.47
N ARG A 501 -4.62 6.01 2.36
CA ARG A 501 -4.91 4.75 1.67
C ARG A 501 -6.19 4.80 0.84
N GLY A 502 -6.70 5.99 0.55
CA GLY A 502 -7.98 6.20 -0.14
C GLY A 502 -9.13 6.52 0.83
N ARG A 503 -10.30 6.84 0.25
CA ARG A 503 -11.47 7.40 0.96
C ARG A 503 -12.70 6.51 0.92
N VAL A 504 -12.60 5.32 0.35
CA VAL A 504 -13.70 4.35 0.31
C VAL A 504 -13.69 3.54 1.59
N LEU A 505 -14.81 3.47 2.31
CA LEU A 505 -14.93 2.65 3.50
C LEU A 505 -14.97 1.16 3.13
N LEU A 506 -13.95 0.38 3.50
CA LEU A 506 -13.85 -1.03 3.14
C LEU A 506 -14.30 -1.99 4.25
N ALA A 507 -14.16 -1.60 5.52
CA ALA A 507 -14.61 -2.43 6.64
C ALA A 507 -14.77 -1.62 7.92
N VAL A 508 -15.66 -2.09 8.79
CA VAL A 508 -15.91 -1.53 10.12
C VAL A 508 -15.68 -2.59 11.18
N ASN A 509 -14.93 -2.26 12.24
CA ASN A 509 -14.75 -3.14 13.40
C ASN A 509 -15.90 -2.95 14.39
N ILE A 510 -17.08 -3.49 14.06
CA ILE A 510 -18.30 -3.39 14.88
C ILE A 510 -18.07 -3.86 16.32
N PRO A 511 -17.44 -5.02 16.60
CA PRO A 511 -17.23 -5.47 17.97
C PRO A 511 -16.39 -4.50 18.82
N ARG A 512 -15.38 -3.87 18.21
CA ARG A 512 -14.56 -2.87 18.92
C ARG A 512 -15.32 -1.57 19.13
N LEU A 513 -16.16 -1.16 18.17
CA LEU A 513 -17.05 -0.01 18.35
C LEU A 513 -18.06 -0.27 19.48
N GLN A 514 -18.66 -1.46 19.55
CA GLN A 514 -19.55 -1.85 20.66
C GLN A 514 -18.82 -1.82 22.00
N ALA A 515 -17.59 -2.34 22.10
CA ALA A 515 -16.80 -2.28 23.32
C ALA A 515 -16.47 -0.83 23.75
N LEU A 516 -16.27 0.07 22.77
CA LEU A 516 -16.07 1.49 23.03
C LEU A 516 -17.37 2.19 23.43
N ALA A 517 -18.50 1.81 22.83
CA ALA A 517 -19.84 2.30 23.15
C ALA A 517 -20.19 2.01 24.62
N VAL A 518 -20.02 0.75 25.06
CA VAL A 518 -20.20 0.34 26.47
C VAL A 518 -19.26 1.10 27.40
N ARG A 519 -17.99 1.27 27.02
CA ARG A 519 -16.99 1.93 27.86
C ARG A 519 -17.29 3.41 28.10
N TRP A 520 -17.84 4.08 27.10
CA TRP A 520 -18.12 5.50 27.16
C TRP A 520 -19.58 5.82 27.44
N ASP A 521 -20.46 4.82 27.55
CA ASP A 521 -21.90 5.00 27.73
C ASP A 521 -22.49 5.89 26.62
N VAL A 522 -22.24 5.50 25.37
CA VAL A 522 -22.69 6.19 24.16
C VAL A 522 -23.24 5.19 23.15
N ARG A 523 -24.10 5.66 22.25
CA ARG A 523 -24.52 4.95 21.04
C ARG A 523 -23.76 5.53 19.84
N PHE A 524 -23.28 4.65 18.96
CA PHE A 524 -22.69 5.03 17.69
C PHE A 524 -23.66 4.77 16.55
N GLU A 525 -23.81 5.73 15.65
CA GLU A 525 -24.58 5.59 14.42
C GLU A 525 -23.65 5.80 13.22
N LEU A 526 -23.48 4.76 12.39
CA LEU A 526 -22.70 4.81 11.17
C LEU A 526 -23.49 5.56 10.08
N LEU A 527 -22.97 6.71 9.67
CA LEU A 527 -23.60 7.56 8.64
C LEU A 527 -23.19 7.18 7.22
N VAL A 528 -22.23 6.25 7.09
CA VAL A 528 -21.66 5.80 5.82
C VAL A 528 -21.67 4.27 5.75
N ALA A 529 -21.97 3.73 4.58
CA ALA A 529 -21.97 2.31 4.30
C ALA A 529 -20.57 1.79 3.94
N VAL A 530 -20.38 0.48 4.09
CA VAL A 530 -19.26 -0.19 3.41
C VAL A 530 -19.43 -0.04 1.89
N GLY A 531 -18.40 0.50 1.26
CA GLY A 531 -18.34 0.82 -0.16
C GLY A 531 -18.46 2.30 -0.47
N ASP A 532 -18.89 3.13 0.49
CA ASP A 532 -19.11 4.54 0.23
C ASP A 532 -17.78 5.28 0.13
N TYR A 533 -17.70 6.17 -0.86
CA TYR A 533 -16.65 7.17 -0.93
C TYR A 533 -16.97 8.29 0.04
N VAL A 534 -16.07 8.58 0.98
CA VAL A 534 -16.27 9.61 2.01
C VAL A 534 -15.57 10.92 1.61
N PRO A 535 -16.32 11.98 1.23
CA PRO A 535 -15.76 13.29 0.89
C PRO A 535 -15.11 13.98 2.09
N HIS A 536 -14.41 15.09 1.84
CA HIS A 536 -13.75 15.87 2.91
C HIS A 536 -14.80 16.42 3.87
N HIS A 537 -14.52 16.34 5.17
CA HIS A 537 -15.36 16.90 6.25
C HIS A 537 -16.77 16.30 6.38
N VAL A 538 -17.09 15.22 5.67
CA VAL A 538 -18.35 14.51 5.84
C VAL A 538 -18.32 13.68 7.13
N GLY A 539 -19.44 13.72 7.86
CA GLY A 539 -19.66 12.91 9.05
C GLY A 539 -19.65 11.43 8.73
N VAL A 540 -18.82 10.65 9.44
CA VAL A 540 -18.77 9.20 9.26
C VAL A 540 -19.53 8.45 10.36
N ILE A 541 -19.53 9.01 11.57
CA ILE A 541 -20.20 8.42 12.73
C ILE A 541 -20.86 9.57 13.52
N ALA A 542 -22.13 9.40 13.86
CA ALA A 542 -22.77 10.21 14.89
C ALA A 542 -22.68 9.50 16.24
N VAL A 543 -22.57 10.29 17.30
CA VAL A 543 -22.48 9.86 18.69
C VAL A 543 -23.63 10.49 19.46
N THR A 544 -24.37 9.67 20.18
CA THR A 544 -25.42 10.12 21.12
C THR A 544 -25.20 9.48 22.49
N GLY A 545 -25.63 10.17 23.55
CA GLY A 545 -25.55 9.67 24.93
C GLY A 545 -24.68 10.51 25.88
N PRO A 546 -24.78 10.25 27.20
CA PRO A 546 -24.24 11.10 28.26
C PRO A 546 -22.70 11.20 28.24
N GLY A 547 -22.00 10.23 27.66
CA GLY A 547 -20.54 10.24 27.56
C GLY A 547 -19.96 10.79 26.25
N GLN A 548 -20.74 11.45 25.40
CA GLN A 548 -20.29 11.92 24.09
C GLN A 548 -19.01 12.78 24.13
N ASP A 549 -18.88 13.67 25.13
CA ASP A 549 -17.71 14.54 25.28
C ASP A 549 -16.42 13.78 25.65
N ARG A 550 -16.56 12.55 26.14
CA ARG A 550 -15.45 11.67 26.55
C ARG A 550 -14.93 10.82 25.39
N VAL A 551 -15.58 10.87 24.22
CA VAL A 551 -15.25 10.02 23.08
C VAL A 551 -13.93 10.44 22.45
N ALA A 552 -12.96 9.52 22.45
CA ALA A 552 -11.70 9.73 21.78
C ALA A 552 -11.84 9.45 20.27
N ILE A 553 -12.04 10.52 19.48
CA ILE A 553 -12.16 10.47 18.01
C ILE A 553 -11.11 9.56 17.33
N PRO A 554 -9.80 9.63 17.66
CA PRO A 554 -8.80 8.77 17.00
C PRO A 554 -9.00 7.27 17.26
N LYS A 555 -9.61 6.88 18.38
CA LYS A 555 -9.90 5.47 18.68
C LYS A 555 -11.09 4.96 17.87
N VAL A 556 -12.11 5.81 17.68
CA VAL A 556 -13.28 5.52 16.83
C VAL A 556 -12.86 5.40 15.37
N LEU A 557 -12.11 6.37 14.84
CA LEU A 557 -11.64 6.35 13.45
C LEU A 557 -10.73 5.15 13.14
N ARG A 558 -9.98 4.61 14.12
CA ARG A 558 -9.17 3.38 13.96
C ARG A 558 -10.01 2.11 13.81
N CYS A 559 -11.30 2.15 14.13
CA CYS A 559 -12.23 1.06 13.88
C CYS A 559 -12.71 1.04 12.42
N LEU A 560 -12.54 2.13 11.68
CA LEU A 560 -12.85 2.23 10.26
C LEU A 560 -11.61 1.90 9.43
N PHE A 561 -11.78 1.14 8.35
CA PHE A 561 -10.71 0.82 7.42
C PHE A 561 -11.03 1.37 6.03
N PHE A 562 -10.27 2.39 5.62
CA PHE A 562 -10.41 3.03 4.31
C PHE A 562 -9.44 2.47 3.26
N GLY A 563 -9.87 2.53 2.01
CA GLY A 563 -9.17 2.02 0.83
C GLY A 563 -9.45 2.84 -0.43
N ASP A 564 -8.84 2.45 -1.55
CA ASP A 564 -8.95 3.16 -2.83
C ASP A 564 -10.18 2.73 -3.66
N THR A 565 -10.58 1.47 -3.59
CA THR A 565 -11.61 0.91 -4.48
C THR A 565 -12.50 -0.10 -3.78
N HIS A 566 -13.80 -0.02 -4.05
CA HIS A 566 -14.82 -0.96 -3.60
C HIS A 566 -14.84 -2.22 -4.48
N GLN A 567 -13.95 -3.17 -4.16
CA GLN A 567 -13.72 -4.41 -4.90
C GLN A 567 -14.72 -5.52 -4.52
N PRO A 568 -14.95 -6.54 -5.38
CA PRO A 568 -15.81 -7.69 -5.05
C PRO A 568 -15.47 -8.37 -3.73
N SER A 569 -14.17 -8.48 -3.45
CA SER A 569 -13.68 -9.06 -2.21
C SER A 569 -13.96 -8.25 -0.96
N VAL A 570 -14.55 -7.05 -1.05
CA VAL A 570 -14.83 -6.16 0.09
C VAL A 570 -16.19 -6.46 0.70
N SER A 571 -17.25 -6.42 -0.11
CA SER A 571 -18.65 -6.54 0.32
C SER A 571 -19.48 -7.31 -0.73
N PRO A 572 -20.61 -7.92 -0.33
CA PRO A 572 -21.51 -8.59 -1.26
C PRO A 572 -22.07 -7.67 -2.36
N SER A 573 -22.35 -6.40 -2.05
CA SER A 573 -22.86 -5.43 -3.02
C SER A 573 -21.85 -5.18 -4.15
N ALA A 574 -20.56 -5.00 -3.82
CA ALA A 574 -19.51 -4.87 -4.84
C ALA A 574 -19.37 -6.12 -5.72
N ALA A 575 -19.59 -7.32 -5.18
CA ALA A 575 -19.54 -8.55 -5.96
C ALA A 575 -20.73 -8.66 -6.92
N LEU A 576 -21.96 -8.45 -6.43
CA LEU A 576 -23.17 -8.40 -7.24
C LEU A 576 -23.08 -7.32 -8.33
N GLN A 577 -22.61 -6.12 -7.96
CA GLN A 577 -22.39 -5.03 -8.92
C GLN A 577 -21.38 -5.44 -9.99
N SER A 578 -20.27 -6.08 -9.63
CA SER A 578 -19.26 -6.49 -10.62
C SER A 578 -19.76 -7.60 -11.54
N ILE A 579 -20.64 -8.49 -11.05
CA ILE A 579 -21.34 -9.49 -11.87
C ILE A 579 -22.31 -8.79 -12.83
N SER A 580 -23.09 -7.83 -12.35
CA SER A 580 -23.99 -7.01 -13.17
C SER A 580 -23.23 -6.20 -14.22
N ASP A 581 -22.09 -5.60 -13.88
CA ASP A 581 -21.24 -4.86 -14.82
C ASP A 581 -20.80 -5.78 -15.98
N ILE A 582 -20.43 -7.03 -15.69
CA ILE A 582 -20.04 -8.03 -16.71
C ILE A 582 -21.24 -8.41 -17.58
N ALA A 583 -22.41 -8.64 -16.97
CA ALA A 583 -23.64 -8.94 -17.70
C ALA A 583 -24.04 -7.78 -18.64
N LEU A 584 -24.03 -6.55 -18.16
CA LEU A 584 -24.34 -5.35 -18.94
C LEU A 584 -23.38 -5.17 -20.11
N LYS A 585 -22.08 -5.44 -19.90
CA LYS A 585 -21.11 -5.42 -21.01
C LYS A 585 -21.33 -6.52 -22.03
N ALA A 586 -21.75 -7.72 -21.61
CA ALA A 586 -22.10 -8.79 -22.53
C ALA A 586 -23.30 -8.41 -23.40
N ILE A 587 -24.32 -7.77 -22.80
CA ILE A 587 -25.50 -7.20 -23.50
C ILE A 587 -25.08 -6.10 -24.48
N SER A 588 -24.19 -5.18 -24.08
CA SER A 588 -23.79 -4.03 -24.91
C SER A 588 -22.70 -4.36 -25.93
N SER A 589 -22.10 -5.54 -25.87
CA SER A 589 -21.00 -5.93 -26.77
C SER A 589 -21.51 -6.08 -28.20
N ALA A 590 -20.63 -5.88 -29.19
CA ALA A 590 -20.99 -6.01 -30.61
C ALA A 590 -21.53 -7.40 -30.98
N GLY A 591 -21.21 -8.44 -30.19
CA GLY A 591 -21.73 -9.80 -30.37
C GLY A 591 -23.06 -10.07 -29.66
N ASN A 592 -23.46 -9.23 -28.70
CA ASN A 592 -24.62 -9.42 -27.81
C ASN A 592 -24.74 -10.87 -27.31
N ASP A 593 -23.97 -11.23 -26.26
CA ASP A 593 -23.84 -12.61 -25.78
C ASP A 593 -24.78 -12.92 -24.60
N PRO A 594 -26.01 -13.43 -24.84
CA PRO A 594 -26.96 -13.78 -23.77
C PRO A 594 -26.48 -14.94 -22.90
N SER A 595 -25.58 -15.81 -23.40
CA SER A 595 -25.08 -16.95 -22.63
C SER A 595 -24.19 -16.48 -21.47
N SER A 596 -23.34 -15.47 -21.70
CA SER A 596 -22.56 -14.83 -20.64
C SER A 596 -23.45 -14.14 -19.59
N VAL A 597 -24.58 -13.57 -20.01
CA VAL A 597 -25.56 -12.95 -19.10
C VAL A 597 -26.25 -14.00 -18.23
N VAL A 598 -26.68 -15.12 -18.82
CA VAL A 598 -27.26 -16.25 -18.07
C VAL A 598 -26.28 -16.76 -17.02
N LEU A 599 -25.01 -16.94 -17.38
CA LEU A 599 -23.98 -17.37 -16.44
C LEU A 599 -23.74 -16.36 -15.31
N ALA A 600 -23.83 -15.06 -15.60
CA ALA A 600 -23.77 -14.02 -14.57
C ALA A 600 -24.97 -14.11 -13.62
N LEU A 601 -26.18 -14.33 -14.15
CA LEU A 601 -27.40 -14.53 -13.36
C LEU A 601 -27.33 -15.78 -12.47
N ASP A 602 -26.72 -16.88 -12.92
CA ASP A 602 -26.48 -18.07 -12.09
C ASP A 602 -25.68 -17.73 -10.82
N HIS A 603 -24.63 -16.92 -10.97
CA HIS A 603 -23.83 -16.48 -9.85
C HIS A 603 -24.53 -15.43 -8.98
N THR A 604 -25.36 -14.56 -9.57
CA THR A 604 -26.22 -13.65 -8.82
C THR A 604 -27.21 -14.42 -7.95
N GLU A 605 -27.88 -15.44 -8.49
CA GLU A 605 -28.83 -16.29 -7.75
C GLU A 605 -28.16 -16.98 -6.55
N ASP A 606 -26.99 -17.60 -6.75
CA ASP A 606 -26.21 -18.24 -5.69
C ASP A 606 -25.88 -17.26 -4.54
N LEU A 607 -25.41 -16.05 -4.88
CA LEU A 607 -25.08 -15.04 -3.88
C LEU A 607 -26.32 -14.50 -3.14
N LEU A 608 -27.43 -14.29 -3.85
CA LEU A 608 -28.68 -13.82 -3.25
C LEU A 608 -29.29 -14.87 -2.31
N LEU A 609 -29.31 -16.14 -2.70
CA LEU A 609 -29.76 -17.25 -1.85
C LEU A 609 -28.88 -17.40 -0.60
N MET A 610 -27.56 -17.19 -0.73
CA MET A 610 -26.66 -17.19 0.42
C MET A 610 -26.88 -15.98 1.36
N LEU A 611 -27.25 -14.82 0.81
CA LEU A 611 -27.52 -13.59 1.55
C LEU A 611 -28.85 -13.61 2.29
N ALA A 612 -29.93 -14.10 1.67
CA ALA A 612 -31.30 -14.00 2.18
C ALA A 612 -31.45 -14.36 3.67
N PRO A 613 -31.07 -15.57 4.14
CA PRO A 613 -31.24 -15.93 5.55
C PRO A 613 -30.34 -15.12 6.50
N ARG A 614 -29.19 -14.66 6.00
CA ARG A 614 -28.18 -13.93 6.78
C ARG A 614 -28.55 -12.48 7.02
N VAL A 615 -29.07 -11.81 5.99
CA VAL A 615 -29.60 -10.44 6.10
C VAL A 615 -30.80 -10.42 7.04
N ARG A 616 -31.69 -11.41 6.94
CA ARG A 616 -32.83 -11.55 7.87
C ARG A 616 -32.38 -11.68 9.32
N ALA A 617 -31.42 -12.56 9.59
CA ALA A 617 -30.88 -12.75 10.95
C ALA A 617 -30.21 -11.47 11.50
N ASP A 618 -29.51 -10.71 10.65
CA ASP A 618 -28.90 -9.42 11.04
C ASP A 618 -29.97 -8.38 11.39
N VAL A 619 -31.08 -8.30 10.64
CA VAL A 619 -32.20 -7.40 10.95
C VAL A 619 -32.80 -7.72 12.32
N VAL A 620 -33.07 -9.00 12.61
CA VAL A 620 -33.62 -9.44 13.90
C VAL A 620 -32.66 -9.15 15.07
N GLY A 621 -31.35 -9.32 14.87
CA GLY A 621 -30.35 -9.13 15.92
C GLY A 621 -30.05 -7.66 16.30
N ARG A 622 -30.56 -6.67 15.57
CA ARG A 622 -30.18 -5.25 15.73
C ARG A 622 -30.79 -4.55 16.92
N GLN A 623 -31.97 -4.98 17.38
CA GLN A 623 -32.68 -4.32 18.48
C GLN A 623 -31.88 -4.31 19.80
N ALA A 624 -30.82 -5.13 19.90
CA ALA A 624 -30.00 -5.27 21.11
C ALA A 624 -28.61 -4.59 21.06
N THR A 625 -28.26 -3.80 20.02
CA THR A 625 -26.89 -3.28 19.85
C THR A 625 -26.74 -1.77 20.05
N LEU A 626 -25.62 -1.34 20.65
CA LEU A 626 -25.25 0.08 20.83
C LEU A 626 -24.60 0.73 19.58
N VAL A 627 -24.53 -0.01 18.46
CA VAL A 627 -23.96 0.47 17.20
C VAL A 627 -24.98 0.24 16.10
N ASP A 628 -25.57 1.32 15.63
CA ASP A 628 -26.53 1.33 14.54
C ASP A 628 -25.92 2.00 13.30
N GLY A 629 -26.62 1.98 12.17
CA GLY A 629 -26.32 2.82 11.02
C GLY A 629 -26.69 2.20 9.68
N TYR A 630 -26.35 2.94 8.62
CA TYR A 630 -26.80 2.60 7.27
C TYR A 630 -26.24 1.25 6.81
N ARG A 631 -27.15 0.31 6.57
CA ARG A 631 -26.89 -0.97 5.92
C ARG A 631 -27.89 -1.17 4.80
N ARG A 632 -27.44 -1.86 3.75
CA ARG A 632 -28.29 -2.21 2.62
C ARG A 632 -29.39 -3.17 3.06
N THR A 633 -30.59 -2.91 2.59
CA THR A 633 -31.76 -3.77 2.76
C THR A 633 -31.65 -5.01 1.88
N TRP A 634 -32.49 -6.02 2.13
CA TRP A 634 -32.62 -7.16 1.23
C TRP A 634 -32.99 -6.71 -0.20
N GLY A 635 -33.94 -5.78 -0.32
CA GLY A 635 -34.34 -5.20 -1.61
C GLY A 635 -33.19 -4.54 -2.37
N ASP A 636 -32.27 -3.87 -1.67
CA ASP A 636 -31.08 -3.26 -2.31
C ASP A 636 -30.15 -4.31 -2.92
N TYR A 637 -29.96 -5.47 -2.28
CA TYR A 637 -29.13 -6.53 -2.83
C TYR A 637 -29.76 -7.16 -4.07
N VAL A 638 -31.07 -7.42 -4.03
CA VAL A 638 -31.82 -7.89 -5.21
C VAL A 638 -31.68 -6.86 -6.34
N ALA A 639 -31.89 -5.57 -6.04
CA ALA A 639 -31.80 -4.49 -7.02
C ALA A 639 -30.44 -4.44 -7.72
N ILE A 640 -29.35 -4.47 -6.96
CA ILE A 640 -27.97 -4.45 -7.48
C ILE A 640 -27.70 -5.66 -8.37
N GLY A 641 -28.25 -6.83 -8.01
CA GLY A 641 -28.04 -8.07 -8.74
C GLY A 641 -28.83 -8.19 -10.04
N THR A 642 -30.03 -7.60 -10.12
CA THR A 642 -31.00 -7.93 -11.17
C THR A 642 -31.57 -6.73 -11.94
N ASP A 643 -31.71 -5.55 -11.35
CA ASP A 643 -32.56 -4.50 -11.92
C ASP A 643 -31.97 -3.85 -13.18
N GLU A 644 -30.65 -3.63 -13.21
CA GLU A 644 -29.97 -3.12 -14.40
C GLU A 644 -29.97 -4.17 -15.53
N ILE A 645 -29.74 -5.44 -15.21
CA ILE A 645 -29.78 -6.54 -16.19
C ILE A 645 -31.19 -6.64 -16.80
N ARG A 646 -32.23 -6.64 -15.96
CA ARG A 646 -33.64 -6.66 -16.40
C ARG A 646 -33.96 -5.49 -17.34
N ARG A 647 -33.58 -4.27 -16.95
CA ARG A 647 -33.85 -3.05 -17.76
C ARG A 647 -33.19 -3.10 -19.14
N HIS A 648 -32.01 -3.71 -19.24
CA HIS A 648 -31.23 -3.77 -20.48
C HIS A 648 -31.41 -5.08 -21.26
N SER A 649 -32.10 -6.09 -20.73
CA SER A 649 -32.35 -7.38 -21.42
C SER A 649 -33.43 -7.30 -22.51
N ARG A 650 -33.57 -6.15 -23.16
CA ARG A 650 -34.56 -5.91 -24.22
C ARG A 650 -34.28 -6.81 -25.42
N ASN A 651 -35.32 -7.45 -25.94
CA ASN A 651 -35.35 -8.38 -27.05
C ASN A 651 -34.51 -9.64 -26.82
N GLN A 652 -34.25 -9.99 -25.55
CA GLN A 652 -33.47 -11.16 -25.18
C GLN A 652 -34.31 -12.12 -24.35
N ALA A 653 -35.16 -12.91 -25.04
CA ALA A 653 -36.02 -13.89 -24.41
C ALA A 653 -35.23 -14.84 -23.49
N GLN A 654 -34.01 -15.25 -23.90
CA GLN A 654 -33.15 -16.11 -23.09
C GLN A 654 -32.83 -15.53 -21.70
N VAL A 655 -32.49 -14.23 -21.65
CA VAL A 655 -32.17 -13.54 -20.39
C VAL A 655 -33.43 -13.33 -19.55
N GLN A 656 -34.54 -12.96 -20.18
CA GLN A 656 -35.83 -12.74 -19.51
C GLN A 656 -36.37 -14.02 -18.86
N ARG A 657 -36.31 -15.16 -19.55
CA ARG A 657 -36.67 -16.48 -19.00
C ARG A 657 -35.81 -16.86 -17.81
N ARG A 658 -34.48 -16.60 -17.90
CA ARG A 658 -33.54 -16.89 -16.81
C ARG A 658 -33.77 -16.01 -15.58
N LEU A 659 -34.04 -14.72 -15.78
CA LEU A 659 -34.43 -13.79 -14.72
C LEU A 659 -35.71 -14.27 -14.03
N ARG A 660 -36.73 -14.70 -14.81
CA ARG A 660 -37.97 -15.22 -14.24
C ARG A 660 -37.73 -16.49 -13.41
N ALA A 661 -36.89 -17.40 -13.89
CA ALA A 661 -36.49 -18.58 -13.12
C ALA A 661 -35.75 -18.21 -11.82
N LEU A 662 -34.84 -17.23 -11.86
CA LEU A 662 -34.12 -16.73 -10.69
C LEU A 662 -35.10 -16.19 -9.64
N TYR A 663 -36.03 -15.33 -10.05
CA TYR A 663 -37.03 -14.78 -9.13
C TYR A 663 -37.96 -15.85 -8.57
N GLY A 664 -38.33 -16.85 -9.39
CA GLY A 664 -39.09 -18.03 -8.94
C GLY A 664 -38.37 -18.78 -7.82
N THR A 665 -37.09 -19.12 -8.02
CA THR A 665 -36.28 -19.77 -6.97
C THR A 665 -36.19 -18.90 -5.72
N LEU A 666 -35.99 -17.58 -5.87
CA LEU A 666 -35.91 -16.68 -4.70
C LEU A 666 -37.24 -16.64 -3.94
N LEU A 667 -38.40 -16.63 -4.61
CA LEU A 667 -39.70 -16.67 -3.93
C LEU A 667 -39.92 -17.97 -3.15
N GLU A 668 -39.50 -19.11 -3.71
CA GLU A 668 -39.62 -20.41 -3.06
C GLU A 668 -38.73 -20.54 -1.81
N GLN A 669 -37.55 -19.93 -1.84
CA GLN A 669 -36.53 -20.08 -0.78
C GLN A 669 -36.55 -18.97 0.27
N CYS A 670 -37.06 -17.78 -0.06
CA CYS A 670 -37.13 -16.64 0.86
C CYS A 670 -38.41 -16.66 1.71
N SER A 671 -38.32 -16.16 2.94
CA SER A 671 -39.47 -16.00 3.83
C SER A 671 -40.42 -14.90 3.37
N TYR A 672 -41.67 -14.94 3.86
CA TYR A 672 -42.75 -14.03 3.43
C TYR A 672 -42.40 -12.54 3.56
N ASP A 673 -41.64 -12.14 4.58
CA ASP A 673 -41.14 -10.78 4.78
C ASP A 673 -40.12 -10.31 3.73
N GLN A 674 -39.44 -11.25 3.06
CA GLN A 674 -38.42 -10.98 2.04
C GLN A 674 -38.96 -11.07 0.60
N GLN A 675 -40.21 -11.54 0.43
CA GLN A 675 -40.85 -11.71 -0.89
C GLN A 675 -41.29 -10.42 -1.60
N PRO A 676 -41.76 -9.34 -0.92
CA PRO A 676 -42.32 -8.18 -1.63
C PRO A 676 -41.37 -7.55 -2.67
N PRO A 677 -40.07 -7.33 -2.39
CA PRO A 677 -39.14 -6.80 -3.39
C PRO A 677 -38.99 -7.71 -4.63
N ILE A 678 -39.16 -9.02 -4.48
CA ILE A 678 -39.05 -9.98 -5.57
C ILE A 678 -40.30 -9.93 -6.45
N VAL A 679 -41.49 -9.88 -5.83
CA VAL A 679 -42.78 -9.80 -6.53
C VAL A 679 -42.87 -8.55 -7.40
N GLU A 680 -42.47 -7.38 -6.88
CA GLU A 680 -42.42 -6.13 -7.66
C GLU A 680 -41.56 -6.27 -8.93
N ARG A 681 -40.45 -7.01 -8.85
CA ARG A 681 -39.53 -7.20 -9.98
C ARG A 681 -40.04 -8.21 -11.00
N ILE A 682 -40.81 -9.20 -10.56
CA ILE A 682 -41.56 -10.10 -11.46
C ILE A 682 -42.62 -9.31 -12.22
N GLN A 683 -43.41 -8.48 -11.54
CA GLN A 683 -44.42 -7.63 -12.17
C GLN A 683 -43.79 -6.69 -13.20
N ALA A 684 -42.70 -6.02 -12.84
CA ALA A 684 -41.97 -5.14 -13.75
C ALA A 684 -41.35 -5.89 -14.96
N LEU A 685 -41.00 -7.17 -14.80
CA LEU A 685 -40.55 -8.02 -15.90
C LEU A 685 -41.72 -8.42 -16.82
N ASP A 686 -42.89 -8.72 -16.25
CA ASP A 686 -44.11 -9.03 -17.01
C ASP A 686 -44.56 -7.84 -17.86
N GLU A 687 -44.61 -6.64 -17.28
CA GLU A 687 -44.93 -5.40 -18.00
C GLU A 687 -43.95 -5.14 -19.16
N GLN A 688 -42.66 -5.41 -18.93
CA GLN A 688 -41.64 -5.28 -19.96
C GLN A 688 -41.84 -6.28 -21.10
N ILE A 689 -42.12 -7.54 -20.80
CA ILE A 689 -42.36 -8.60 -21.80
C ILE A 689 -43.61 -8.30 -22.64
N GLU A 690 -44.70 -7.85 -22.01
CA GLU A 690 -45.94 -7.48 -22.70
C GLU A 690 -45.73 -6.32 -23.68
N THR A 691 -44.93 -5.32 -23.28
CA THR A 691 -44.64 -4.14 -24.11
C THR A 691 -43.71 -4.48 -25.28
N GLU A 692 -42.77 -5.40 -25.07
CA GLU A 692 -41.70 -5.70 -26.01
C GLU A 692 -42.09 -6.73 -27.08
N TRP A 693 -42.73 -7.82 -26.68
CA TRP A 693 -43.04 -8.93 -27.58
C TRP A 693 -44.47 -8.80 -28.14
N THR A 694 -44.57 -8.29 -29.36
CA THR A 694 -45.85 -8.11 -30.07
C THR A 694 -46.43 -9.42 -30.58
N VAL A 695 -45.59 -10.41 -30.90
CA VAL A 695 -45.99 -11.73 -31.39
C VAL A 695 -46.44 -12.62 -30.21
N PRO A 696 -47.64 -13.21 -30.23
CA PRO A 696 -48.15 -14.01 -29.11
C PRO A 696 -47.28 -15.22 -28.75
N LEU A 697 -46.64 -15.85 -29.74
CA LEU A 697 -45.72 -16.97 -29.49
C LEU A 697 -44.50 -16.51 -28.69
N ASP A 698 -43.80 -15.48 -29.17
CA ASP A 698 -42.58 -14.98 -28.53
C ASP A 698 -42.85 -14.46 -27.13
N ARG A 699 -44.00 -13.81 -26.92
CA ARG A 699 -44.45 -13.36 -25.61
C ARG A 699 -44.63 -14.52 -24.63
N ARG A 700 -45.37 -15.57 -25.02
CA ARG A 700 -45.56 -16.78 -24.19
C ARG A 700 -44.24 -17.48 -23.89
N LEU A 701 -43.34 -17.51 -24.86
CA LEU A 701 -42.05 -18.15 -24.70
C LEU A 701 -41.12 -17.31 -23.80
N ALA A 702 -41.11 -15.99 -23.92
CA ALA A 702 -40.30 -15.09 -23.09
C ALA A 702 -40.79 -15.03 -21.63
N SER A 703 -42.10 -15.20 -21.40
CA SER A 703 -42.69 -15.24 -20.06
C SER A 703 -42.55 -16.59 -19.35
N ALA A 704 -42.06 -17.64 -20.01
CA ALA A 704 -41.84 -18.93 -19.37
C ALA A 704 -40.54 -18.92 -18.53
N PRO A 705 -40.54 -19.37 -17.27
CA PRO A 705 -39.29 -19.52 -16.52
C PRO A 705 -38.46 -20.66 -17.13
N ASP A 706 -37.15 -20.43 -17.27
CA ASP A 706 -36.18 -21.45 -17.68
C ASP A 706 -34.81 -21.20 -17.02
N ARG A 707 -34.30 -22.21 -16.31
CA ARG A 707 -33.00 -22.15 -15.62
C ARG A 707 -31.81 -22.03 -16.57
N GLN A 708 -31.93 -22.43 -17.84
CA GLN A 708 -30.87 -22.26 -18.85
C GLN A 708 -31.14 -21.08 -19.80
N GLY A 709 -32.37 -20.59 -19.83
CA GLY A 709 -32.86 -19.57 -20.77
C GLY A 709 -33.00 -20.04 -22.22
N SER A 710 -32.46 -21.21 -22.60
CA SER A 710 -32.51 -21.78 -23.95
C SER A 710 -33.92 -21.98 -24.50
N GLY A 711 -34.91 -22.08 -23.61
CA GLY A 711 -36.29 -22.42 -23.90
C GLY A 711 -36.52 -23.92 -23.92
N SER A 712 -37.73 -24.32 -23.55
CA SER A 712 -38.23 -25.66 -23.84
C SER A 712 -39.59 -25.53 -24.52
N GLU A 713 -39.92 -26.45 -25.44
CA GLU A 713 -41.24 -26.46 -26.12
C GLU A 713 -42.42 -26.57 -25.15
N ARG A 714 -42.19 -27.00 -23.91
CA ARG A 714 -43.21 -27.17 -22.86
C ARG A 714 -43.18 -26.08 -21.79
N GLY A 715 -42.20 -25.16 -21.79
CA GLY A 715 -41.78 -24.43 -20.59
C GLY A 715 -41.14 -25.40 -19.59
N SER A 716 -40.01 -25.08 -18.95
CA SER A 716 -39.40 -26.06 -18.03
C SER A 716 -40.26 -26.21 -16.77
N THR A 717 -41.09 -27.26 -16.71
CA THR A 717 -41.84 -27.70 -15.51
C THR A 717 -41.00 -28.64 -14.64
N LEU A 718 -39.69 -28.44 -14.58
CA LEU A 718 -38.87 -29.10 -13.56
C LEU A 718 -38.89 -28.21 -12.31
N ALA A 719 -40.00 -28.32 -11.58
CA ALA A 719 -40.10 -27.92 -10.17
C ALA A 719 -39.03 -28.66 -9.35
#